data_AF-A0A6P8V0T3-F1
#
_entry.id   AF-A0A6P8V0T3-F1
#
_cell.length_a   1.000
_cell.length_b   1.000
_cell.length_c   1.000
_cell.angle_alpha   90.00
_cell.angle_beta   90.00
_cell.angle_gamma   90.00
#
_symmetry.space_group_name_H-M   'P 1'
#
loop_
_entity.id
_entity.type
_entity.pdbx_description
1 polymer ?
#
loop_
_entity_poly.entity_id
_entity_poly.type
_entity_poly.pdbx_seq_one_letter_code
_entity_poly.pdbx_strand_id
1 'polypeptide(L)'
;MTTGRKQTITVRKKKMQKRLLSDTLKNLHRKFGSENSDNFMADTLYSHGIVISKNIEEMVDRTVCATEMKACAYGDCVECRLTTHPTLKSATEEIVQVVQWSTERTGEEERKTITLKKEVQSTESDLVSKFQENLFKFRKHLFNIRWQYSAYRQLRESLQANECLIHIDFSENYSCKYHNEIQSVHFGGSHQQATLHTGVLYTTEQTPLSFCSISSSRRHDPPAIWAHLEPVLEMVKTKCPKVERLHFYSDGPATQYKQKGNFYFLSTEPFRLGFKELTWNFFEASHGKGAPDGIGGTLKRSADRIVRLGEDVPDAITLFKKLKRLESTVELFFVSEEEVEAKTEVPALTPIKGTMRMHQVISVLPGHIKYRDISCFCQRQDGPLDCACFDLKVATVNGVPVTPPNQNEETPWRPAAVDSTHIGGWCVIKYDDDVYPGIIMDVEGDSIQVKCMHRNGVNKYFWPRPREDVSWIVSLEDKPQVKEHFLGFLVAEQSTGERLTLLILKRLEDLNIPFEDCRGQSYDNGANMKADAAKSSPDAIGYFGYLTKLYKLFSASTHRWDILLKHVKTTRKSWSETRWESRIKSVEAVMYQAGQIREALLEVRETTADPVVRVEAQSLAEEIGSYRFIICTTIWYDILYKIQHVSKLMQSPSMQLDVAVDLLKKTGDSLTCYRRTGFSDAQTTAKEMCEEMNVESVLKQKRLRSTKRQFGYESPDEPIDDALTKMEITFFNVVVDTALSSLDERF
;
A
#
# COMPACT_ATOMS: atom_id res chain seq x y z
N MET A 1 -0.47 1.43 11.87
CA MET A 1 -1.82 0.94 12.26
C MET A 1 -2.70 2.14 12.52
N THR A 2 -3.63 2.48 11.63
CA THR A 2 -4.59 3.57 11.86
C THR A 2 -5.94 2.99 12.25
N THR A 3 -6.50 3.55 13.33
CA THR A 3 -7.79 3.17 13.90
C THR A 3 -8.94 3.70 13.05
N GLY A 4 -9.71 2.81 12.41
CA GLY A 4 -11.00 3.16 11.80
C GLY A 4 -12.06 3.59 12.84
N ARG A 5 -12.99 4.47 12.43
CA ARG A 5 -14.04 5.07 13.29
C ARG A 5 -14.88 4.02 14.03
N LYS A 6 -15.10 4.26 15.33
CA LYS A 6 -15.89 3.41 16.23
C LYS A 6 -17.40 3.61 15.96
N GLN A 7 -18.10 2.61 15.45
CA GLN A 7 -19.57 2.55 15.49
C GLN A 7 -20.01 1.41 16.42
N THR A 8 -21.10 1.62 17.17
CA THR A 8 -21.61 0.68 18.18
C THR A 8 -23.07 0.36 17.87
N ILE A 9 -23.45 -0.92 17.85
CA ILE A 9 -24.83 -1.40 17.73
C ILE A 9 -25.30 -1.97 19.07
N THR A 10 -26.59 -1.87 19.39
CA THR A 10 -27.15 -2.44 20.63
C THR A 10 -28.15 -3.54 20.30
N VAL A 11 -27.91 -4.75 20.82
CA VAL A 11 -28.81 -5.91 20.66
C VAL A 11 -28.98 -6.58 22.02
N ARG A 12 -30.23 -6.88 22.42
CA ARG A 12 -30.58 -7.43 23.75
C ARG A 12 -29.95 -6.64 24.92
N LYS A 13 -29.98 -5.31 24.83
CA LYS A 13 -29.40 -4.37 25.81
C LYS A 13 -27.87 -4.46 25.99
N LYS A 14 -27.15 -5.21 25.15
CA LYS A 14 -25.68 -5.22 25.11
C LYS A 14 -25.16 -4.37 23.95
N LYS A 15 -24.27 -3.42 24.25
CA LYS A 15 -23.56 -2.60 23.25
C LYS A 15 -22.42 -3.42 22.63
N MET A 16 -22.38 -3.52 21.30
CA MET A 16 -21.37 -4.26 20.55
C MET A 16 -20.73 -3.36 19.50
N GLN A 17 -19.42 -3.49 19.28
CA GLN A 17 -18.65 -2.61 18.40
C GLN A 17 -18.56 -3.19 16.98
N LYS A 18 -18.79 -2.36 15.95
CA LYS A 18 -18.57 -2.71 14.53
C LYS A 18 -17.21 -2.16 14.10
N ARG A 19 -16.34 -3.00 13.51
CA ARG A 19 -15.03 -2.59 12.95
C ARG A 19 -14.84 -3.20 11.57
N LEU A 20 -14.20 -2.44 10.68
CA LEU A 20 -13.85 -2.86 9.31
C LEU A 20 -12.31 -2.81 9.19
N LEU A 21 -11.73 -3.84 8.58
CA LEU A 21 -10.30 -3.93 8.27
C LEU A 21 -10.04 -3.19 6.95
N SER A 22 -8.99 -2.35 6.91
CA SER A 22 -8.65 -1.50 5.76
C SER A 22 -7.46 -2.00 4.92
N ASP A 23 -6.92 -3.18 5.24
CA ASP A 23 -5.84 -3.82 4.49
C ASP A 23 -6.09 -5.33 4.49
N THR A 24 -5.52 -6.03 3.52
CA THR A 24 -5.60 -7.48 3.43
C THR A 24 -4.89 -8.10 4.64
N LEU A 25 -5.52 -9.12 5.24
CA LEU A 25 -4.92 -9.92 6.31
C LEU A 25 -3.49 -10.39 5.93
N LYS A 26 -3.27 -10.64 4.64
CA LYS A 26 -2.00 -11.07 4.04
C LYS A 26 -0.85 -10.04 4.14
N ASN A 27 -1.12 -8.74 4.05
CA ASN A 27 -0.08 -7.69 4.10
C ASN A 27 0.33 -7.33 5.53
N LEU A 28 -0.65 -7.22 6.43
CA LEU A 28 -0.42 -7.01 7.86
C LEU A 28 0.39 -8.18 8.46
N HIS A 29 0.08 -9.39 8.00
CA HIS A 29 0.76 -10.60 8.43
C HIS A 29 2.19 -10.73 7.89
N ARG A 30 2.46 -10.28 6.66
CA ARG A 30 3.81 -10.24 6.07
C ARG A 30 4.77 -9.34 6.85
N LYS A 31 4.30 -8.16 7.28
CA LYS A 31 5.10 -7.21 8.10
C LYS A 31 5.41 -7.74 9.49
N PHE A 32 4.49 -8.49 10.10
CA PHE A 32 4.75 -9.16 11.38
C PHE A 32 5.72 -10.34 11.20
N GLY A 33 5.54 -11.14 10.14
CA GLY A 33 6.32 -12.36 9.89
C GLY A 33 7.81 -12.11 9.65
N SER A 34 8.21 -10.92 9.18
CA SER A 34 9.62 -10.55 9.04
C SER A 34 10.32 -10.19 10.36
N GLU A 35 9.58 -10.00 11.46
CA GLU A 35 10.13 -9.50 12.72
C GLU A 35 10.20 -10.54 13.84
N ASN A 36 9.54 -11.71 13.74
CA ASN A 36 9.26 -12.54 14.94
C ASN A 36 9.07 -14.07 14.70
N SER A 37 9.82 -14.79 13.85
CA SER A 37 9.63 -16.26 13.75
C SER A 37 10.27 -17.07 14.87
N ASP A 38 11.49 -16.71 15.27
CA ASP A 38 12.32 -17.59 16.10
C ASP A 38 12.12 -17.36 17.61
N ASN A 39 11.61 -16.18 17.99
CA ASN A 39 11.26 -15.84 19.37
C ASN A 39 10.21 -16.80 19.95
N PHE A 40 9.25 -17.25 19.14
CA PHE A 40 8.19 -18.14 19.63
C PHE A 40 8.71 -19.52 20.03
N MET A 41 9.68 -20.09 19.29
CA MET A 41 10.28 -21.38 19.64
C MET A 41 11.16 -21.27 20.89
N ALA A 42 11.98 -20.21 20.98
CA ALA A 42 12.82 -19.95 22.15
C ALA A 42 11.99 -19.72 23.43
N ASP A 43 10.89 -18.94 23.33
CA ASP A 43 9.98 -18.68 24.43
C ASP A 43 9.29 -19.96 24.92
N THR A 44 8.82 -20.83 24.01
CA THR A 44 8.21 -22.13 24.37
C THR A 44 9.21 -23.10 24.99
N LEU A 45 10.44 -23.20 24.46
CA LEU A 45 11.47 -24.06 25.05
C LEU A 45 11.89 -23.56 26.44
N TYR A 46 11.95 -22.24 26.64
CA TYR A 46 12.28 -21.64 27.93
C TYR A 46 11.17 -21.86 28.96
N SER A 47 9.90 -21.67 28.58
CA SER A 47 8.76 -21.90 29.50
C SER A 47 8.62 -23.36 29.93
N HIS A 48 9.03 -24.30 29.08
CA HIS A 48 9.09 -25.74 29.40
C HIS A 48 10.36 -26.15 30.18
N GLY A 49 11.25 -25.20 30.49
CA GLY A 49 12.51 -25.45 31.21
C GLY A 49 13.50 -26.29 30.43
N ILE A 50 13.41 -26.32 29.10
CA ILE A 50 14.31 -27.09 28.22
C ILE A 50 15.59 -26.30 27.95
N VAL A 51 15.52 -24.97 27.83
CA VAL A 51 16.67 -24.09 27.60
C VAL A 51 16.83 -23.06 28.73
N ILE A 52 18.06 -22.57 28.90
CA ILE A 52 18.48 -21.72 30.03
C ILE A 52 18.07 -20.24 29.86
N SER A 53 17.91 -19.80 28.61
CA SER A 53 17.64 -18.41 28.25
C SER A 53 16.47 -18.36 27.27
N LYS A 54 16.00 -17.17 26.93
CA LYS A 54 15.16 -16.91 25.75
C LYS A 54 15.84 -15.94 24.76
N ASN A 55 17.08 -15.53 25.08
CA ASN A 55 17.87 -14.65 24.24
C ASN A 55 18.57 -15.47 23.16
N ILE A 56 18.05 -15.40 21.94
CA ILE A 56 18.55 -16.17 20.78
C ILE A 56 19.99 -15.79 20.44
N GLU A 57 20.40 -14.53 20.63
CA GLU A 57 21.79 -14.11 20.37
C GLU A 57 22.78 -14.80 21.31
N GLU A 58 22.47 -14.81 22.61
CA GLU A 58 23.27 -15.50 23.61
C GLU A 58 23.37 -16.99 23.32
N MET A 59 22.26 -17.60 22.88
CA MET A 59 22.25 -19.01 22.51
C MET A 59 23.12 -19.29 21.30
N VAL A 60 23.06 -18.45 20.26
CA VAL A 60 23.95 -18.58 19.10
C VAL A 60 25.41 -18.55 19.53
N ASP A 61 25.78 -17.60 20.40
CA ASP A 61 27.16 -17.40 20.86
C ASP A 61 27.71 -18.64 21.58
N ARG A 62 26.86 -19.35 22.33
CA ARG A 62 27.22 -20.61 23.00
C ARG A 62 27.45 -21.78 22.02
N THR A 63 27.03 -21.64 20.77
CA THR A 63 27.13 -22.73 19.76
C THR A 63 28.28 -22.58 18.77
N VAL A 64 29.11 -21.55 18.92
CA VAL A 64 30.27 -21.28 18.06
C VAL A 64 31.55 -21.24 18.89
N CYS A 65 32.68 -21.71 18.35
CA CYS A 65 33.97 -21.62 19.06
C CYS A 65 34.40 -20.16 19.26
N ALA A 66 34.15 -19.32 18.26
CA ALA A 66 34.47 -17.90 18.30
C ALA A 66 33.41 -17.11 17.51
N THR A 67 32.85 -16.08 18.14
CA THR A 67 31.81 -15.21 17.58
C THR A 67 32.32 -14.33 16.44
N GLU A 68 33.62 -14.08 16.37
CA GLU A 68 34.28 -13.28 15.34
C GLU A 68 34.79 -14.11 14.15
N MET A 69 34.67 -15.45 14.21
CA MET A 69 35.18 -16.33 13.16
C MET A 69 34.09 -16.67 12.13
N LYS A 70 34.26 -16.18 10.88
CA LYS A 70 33.36 -16.48 9.76
C LYS A 70 33.11 -17.98 9.59
N ALA A 71 34.15 -18.81 9.70
CA ALA A 71 34.05 -20.26 9.54
C ALA A 71 33.09 -20.88 10.57
N CYS A 72 33.08 -20.41 11.82
CA CYS A 72 32.14 -20.86 12.84
C CYS A 72 30.70 -20.48 12.50
N ALA A 73 30.49 -19.22 12.09
CA ALA A 73 29.16 -18.70 11.78
C ALA A 73 28.55 -19.28 10.48
N TYR A 74 29.39 -19.59 9.49
CA TYR A 74 28.97 -20.08 8.17
C TYR A 74 28.85 -21.62 8.14
N GLY A 75 29.26 -22.31 9.20
CA GLY A 75 29.18 -23.76 9.30
C GLY A 75 30.38 -24.51 8.68
N ASP A 76 31.49 -23.82 8.43
CA ASP A 76 32.72 -24.38 7.86
C ASP A 76 33.70 -24.88 8.93
N CYS A 77 33.53 -24.48 10.21
CA CYS A 77 34.40 -24.87 11.31
C CYS A 77 34.14 -26.33 11.75
N VAL A 78 35.17 -27.17 11.69
CA VAL A 78 35.08 -28.60 12.06
C VAL A 78 34.71 -28.83 13.53
N GLU A 79 35.08 -27.91 14.43
CA GLU A 79 34.84 -28.04 15.87
C GLU A 79 33.39 -27.72 16.25
N CYS A 80 32.83 -26.62 15.75
CA CYS A 80 31.49 -26.16 16.16
C CYS A 80 30.37 -26.41 15.14
N ARG A 81 30.67 -26.99 13.98
CA ARG A 81 29.65 -27.29 12.95
C ARG A 81 28.55 -28.21 13.47
N LEU A 82 28.88 -29.11 14.40
CA LEU A 82 27.93 -30.04 15.01
C LEU A 82 27.45 -29.61 16.41
N THR A 83 27.94 -28.48 16.92
CA THR A 83 27.57 -28.00 18.26
C THR A 83 26.11 -27.56 18.27
N THR A 84 25.38 -27.97 19.29
CA THR A 84 24.01 -27.54 19.57
C THR A 84 23.97 -26.77 20.89
N HIS A 85 22.95 -25.93 21.08
CA HIS A 85 22.75 -25.25 22.36
C HIS A 85 22.36 -26.29 23.43
N PRO A 86 22.98 -26.30 24.61
CA PRO A 86 22.69 -27.29 25.65
C PRO A 86 21.23 -27.20 26.12
N THR A 87 20.62 -28.35 26.40
CA THR A 87 19.31 -28.46 27.04
C THR A 87 19.48 -28.76 28.53
N LEU A 88 18.60 -28.21 29.38
CA LEU A 88 18.59 -28.38 30.84
C LEU A 88 18.02 -29.73 31.27
N LYS A 89 17.09 -30.27 30.47
CA LYS A 89 16.49 -31.59 30.63
C LYS A 89 16.50 -32.32 29.30
N SER A 90 16.37 -33.64 29.34
CA SER A 90 16.11 -34.41 28.13
C SER A 90 14.70 -34.05 27.63
N ALA A 91 14.60 -33.70 26.34
CA ALA A 91 13.31 -33.46 25.71
C ALA A 91 12.51 -34.76 25.70
N THR A 92 11.23 -34.69 26.06
CA THR A 92 10.34 -35.85 26.08
C THR A 92 9.58 -35.98 24.74
N GLU A 93 8.90 -37.11 24.55
CA GLU A 93 7.91 -37.26 23.47
C GLU A 93 6.54 -36.64 23.84
N GLU A 94 6.53 -35.75 24.84
CA GLU A 94 5.33 -35.05 25.24
C GLU A 94 4.93 -34.04 24.16
N ILE A 95 3.64 -34.03 23.82
CA ILE A 95 3.09 -33.13 22.83
C ILE A 95 2.99 -31.74 23.42
N VAL A 96 3.70 -30.79 22.82
CA VAL A 96 3.66 -29.37 23.16
C VAL A 96 3.00 -28.56 22.05
N GLN A 97 2.27 -27.52 22.46
CA GLN A 97 1.68 -26.57 21.52
C GLN A 97 2.67 -25.44 21.26
N VAL A 98 3.06 -25.30 20.00
CA VAL A 98 4.03 -24.28 19.55
C VAL A 98 3.35 -23.37 18.55
N VAL A 99 3.44 -22.07 18.79
CA VAL A 99 3.04 -21.07 17.80
C VAL A 99 4.18 -20.92 16.80
N GLN A 100 3.95 -21.31 15.56
CA GLN A 100 4.93 -21.12 14.49
C GLN A 100 4.29 -20.54 13.23
N TRP A 101 5.13 -19.98 12.35
CA TRP A 101 4.69 -19.47 11.05
C TRP A 101 4.65 -20.61 10.04
N SER A 102 3.46 -20.92 9.51
CA SER A 102 3.30 -21.85 8.40
C SER A 102 3.03 -21.09 7.11
N THR A 103 3.70 -21.50 6.02
CA THR A 103 3.43 -20.97 4.69
C THR A 103 2.70 -22.05 3.91
N GLU A 104 1.38 -21.89 3.78
CA GLU A 104 0.54 -22.87 3.11
C GLU A 104 0.28 -22.41 1.67
N ARG A 105 0.27 -23.40 0.76
CA ARG A 105 -0.13 -23.21 -0.65
C ARG A 105 -1.59 -23.62 -0.73
N THR A 106 -2.45 -22.68 -1.08
CA THR A 106 -3.88 -22.94 -1.26
C THR A 106 -4.24 -22.81 -2.74
N GLY A 107 -4.86 -23.85 -3.30
CA GLY A 107 -5.41 -23.92 -4.66
C GLY A 107 -4.53 -24.72 -5.64
N GLU A 108 -5.12 -25.67 -6.38
CA GLU A 108 -4.42 -26.46 -7.41
C GLU A 108 -4.09 -25.65 -8.67
N GLU A 109 -4.74 -24.50 -8.92
CA GLU A 109 -4.63 -23.80 -10.21
C GLU A 109 -4.15 -22.32 -10.14
N GLU A 110 -4.14 -21.66 -8.98
CA GLU A 110 -3.48 -20.35 -8.82
C GLU A 110 -2.56 -20.30 -7.59
N ARG A 111 -1.26 -20.15 -7.83
CA ARG A 111 -0.22 -20.10 -6.79
C ARG A 111 -0.31 -18.85 -5.92
N LYS A 112 -1.21 -18.83 -4.93
CA LYS A 112 -1.18 -17.85 -3.83
C LYS A 112 -0.64 -18.51 -2.58
N THR A 113 0.59 -18.12 -2.23
CA THR A 113 1.22 -18.48 -0.95
C THR A 113 0.68 -17.57 0.15
N ILE A 114 0.16 -18.13 1.24
CA ILE A 114 -0.27 -17.38 2.42
C ILE A 114 0.59 -17.84 3.60
N THR A 115 1.21 -16.89 4.29
CA THR A 115 1.84 -17.15 5.59
C THR A 115 0.77 -16.94 6.66
N LEU A 116 0.68 -17.84 7.65
CA LEU A 116 -0.22 -17.75 8.80
C LEU A 116 0.52 -18.17 10.09
N LYS A 117 0.08 -17.66 11.24
CA LYS A 117 0.50 -18.14 12.57
C LYS A 117 -0.40 -19.29 12.92
N LYS A 118 0.18 -20.45 13.22
CA LYS A 118 -0.57 -21.66 13.55
C LYS A 118 -0.06 -22.20 14.87
N GLU A 119 -0.96 -22.55 15.77
CA GLU A 119 -0.65 -23.46 16.86
C GLU A 119 -0.49 -24.85 16.26
N VAL A 120 0.72 -25.36 16.29
CA VAL A 120 1.04 -26.69 15.78
C VAL A 120 1.45 -27.54 16.96
N GLN A 121 0.89 -28.74 17.03
CA GLN A 121 1.35 -29.77 17.95
C GLN A 121 2.68 -30.31 17.43
N SER A 122 3.69 -30.26 18.28
CA SER A 122 5.02 -30.82 18.04
C SER A 122 5.44 -31.53 19.31
N THR A 123 6.31 -32.54 19.24
CA THR A 123 6.92 -33.09 20.45
C THR A 123 8.01 -32.15 20.96
N GLU A 124 8.36 -32.20 22.26
CA GLU A 124 9.51 -31.44 22.78
C GLU A 124 10.78 -31.79 21.98
N SER A 125 10.97 -33.07 21.63
CA SER A 125 12.09 -33.58 20.82
C SER A 125 12.17 -32.95 19.42
N ASP A 126 11.04 -32.91 18.70
CA ASP A 126 10.95 -32.29 17.38
C ASP A 126 11.16 -30.77 17.42
N LEU A 127 10.64 -30.13 18.47
CA LEU A 127 10.78 -28.70 18.66
C LEU A 127 12.24 -28.31 18.92
N VAL A 128 12.92 -29.06 19.78
CA VAL A 128 14.37 -28.88 20.02
C VAL A 128 15.13 -29.07 18.72
N SER A 129 14.85 -30.12 17.96
CA SER A 129 15.54 -30.39 16.69
C SER A 129 15.40 -29.25 15.68
N LYS A 130 14.16 -28.76 15.46
CA LYS A 130 13.89 -27.61 14.57
C LYS A 130 14.52 -26.32 15.08
N PHE A 131 14.47 -26.09 16.40
CA PHE A 131 15.08 -24.92 17.01
C PHE A 131 16.60 -24.91 16.80
N GLN A 132 17.28 -26.04 17.00
CA GLN A 132 18.73 -26.15 16.78
C GLN A 132 19.10 -25.93 15.32
N GLU A 133 18.30 -26.43 14.37
CA GLU A 133 18.51 -26.20 12.93
C GLU A 133 18.35 -24.71 12.57
N ASN A 134 17.32 -24.06 13.09
CA ASN A 134 17.09 -22.62 12.86
C ASN A 134 18.17 -21.77 13.53
N LEU A 135 18.57 -22.12 14.75
CA LEU A 135 19.67 -21.47 15.47
C LEU A 135 20.97 -21.57 14.66
N PHE A 136 21.24 -22.74 14.06
CA PHE A 136 22.38 -22.93 13.16
C PHE A 136 22.32 -22.00 11.94
N LYS A 137 21.16 -21.85 11.29
CA LYS A 137 20.98 -20.91 10.17
C LYS A 137 21.13 -19.45 10.60
N PHE A 138 20.67 -19.12 11.81
CA PHE A 138 20.71 -17.78 12.37
C PHE A 138 22.12 -17.31 12.76
N ARG A 139 23.06 -18.24 13.03
CA ARG A 139 24.49 -17.93 13.27
C ARG A 139 25.06 -16.95 12.24
N LYS A 140 24.80 -17.25 10.96
CA LYS A 140 25.29 -16.44 9.84
C LYS A 140 24.70 -15.04 9.86
N HIS A 141 23.40 -14.90 10.09
CA HIS A 141 22.71 -13.61 10.15
C HIS A 141 23.28 -12.75 11.29
N LEU A 142 23.39 -13.32 12.49
CA LEU A 142 23.94 -12.62 13.66
C LEU A 142 25.39 -12.20 13.46
N PHE A 143 26.21 -13.10 12.92
CA PHE A 143 27.59 -12.80 12.58
C PHE A 143 27.70 -11.66 11.56
N ASN A 144 26.91 -11.71 10.48
CA ASN A 144 26.93 -10.68 9.46
C ASN A 144 26.53 -9.30 10.00
N ILE A 145 25.51 -9.22 10.86
CA ILE A 145 25.15 -7.97 11.55
C ILE A 145 26.37 -7.43 12.30
N ARG A 146 26.92 -8.24 13.22
CA ARG A 146 28.03 -7.81 14.09
C ARG A 146 29.25 -7.41 13.27
N TRP A 147 29.61 -8.22 12.28
CA TRP A 147 30.72 -7.97 11.38
C TRP A 147 30.54 -6.67 10.60
N GLN A 148 29.36 -6.45 10.00
CA GLN A 148 29.12 -5.25 9.20
C GLN A 148 29.15 -3.97 10.03
N TYR A 149 28.55 -3.99 11.23
CA TYR A 149 28.61 -2.88 12.16
C TYR A 149 30.03 -2.64 12.69
N SER A 150 30.78 -3.71 12.97
CA SER A 150 32.18 -3.63 13.39
C SER A 150 33.04 -3.02 12.28
N ALA A 151 32.94 -3.52 11.05
CA ALA A 151 33.64 -3.00 9.88
C ALA A 151 33.28 -1.51 9.62
N TYR A 152 32.01 -1.14 9.72
CA TYR A 152 31.56 0.25 9.60
C TYR A 152 32.18 1.16 10.66
N ARG A 153 32.19 0.74 11.93
CA ARG A 153 32.78 1.51 13.04
C ARG A 153 34.29 1.66 12.88
N GLN A 154 34.99 0.56 12.63
CA GLN A 154 36.44 0.56 12.38
C GLN A 154 36.80 1.46 11.21
N LEU A 155 36.06 1.35 10.09
CA LEU A 155 36.28 2.19 8.92
C LEU A 155 36.16 3.68 9.29
N ARG A 156 35.07 4.05 9.97
CA ARG A 156 34.78 5.42 10.42
C ARG A 156 35.83 5.97 11.39
N GLU A 157 36.31 5.16 12.33
CA GLU A 157 37.28 5.56 13.35
C GLU A 157 38.72 5.65 12.79
N SER A 158 39.00 4.95 11.69
CA SER A 158 40.34 4.85 11.08
C SER A 158 40.42 5.41 9.65
N LEU A 159 39.55 6.37 9.30
CA LEU A 159 39.61 7.05 8.00
C LEU A 159 41.00 7.67 7.77
N GLN A 160 41.52 7.58 6.54
CA GLN A 160 42.69 8.32 6.09
C GLN A 160 42.28 9.64 5.42
N ALA A 161 43.22 10.58 5.27
CA ALA A 161 42.95 11.91 4.71
C ALA A 161 42.48 11.89 3.24
N ASN A 162 42.76 10.82 2.51
CA ASN A 162 42.32 10.61 1.12
C ASN A 162 41.00 9.83 1.01
N GLU A 163 40.32 9.55 2.12
CA GLU A 163 39.13 8.72 2.17
C GLU A 163 37.91 9.47 2.71
N CYS A 164 36.75 9.09 2.20
CA CYS A 164 35.46 9.61 2.66
C CYS A 164 34.46 8.48 2.80
N LEU A 165 33.78 8.42 3.95
CA LEU A 165 32.69 7.50 4.22
C LEU A 165 31.35 8.24 4.12
N ILE A 166 30.46 7.73 3.28
CA ILE A 166 29.13 8.27 3.00
C ILE A 166 28.09 7.22 3.42
N HIS A 167 27.40 7.46 4.54
CA HIS A 167 26.28 6.63 4.99
C HIS A 167 24.98 7.27 4.53
N ILE A 168 24.19 6.57 3.73
CA ILE A 168 22.98 7.08 3.06
C ILE A 168 21.76 6.19 3.25
N ASP A 169 20.59 6.82 3.27
CA ASP A 169 19.30 6.14 3.15
C ASP A 169 18.23 7.07 2.53
N PHE A 170 17.14 6.47 2.02
CA PHE A 170 15.94 7.23 1.67
C PHE A 170 15.05 7.36 2.90
N SER A 171 14.83 8.59 3.35
CA SER A 171 13.77 8.86 4.31
C SER A 171 12.42 8.66 3.64
N GLU A 172 11.43 8.17 4.40
CA GLU A 172 10.03 8.22 3.97
C GLU A 172 9.67 9.62 3.47
N ASN A 173 9.03 9.66 2.30
CA ASN A 173 8.65 10.88 1.60
C ASN A 173 7.91 11.85 2.52
N TYR A 174 8.25 13.13 2.40
CA TYR A 174 7.50 14.17 3.08
C TYR A 174 6.23 14.48 2.29
N SER A 175 5.07 14.26 2.92
CA SER A 175 3.81 14.79 2.42
C SER A 175 3.81 16.30 2.63
N CYS A 176 3.87 17.09 1.56
CA CYS A 176 3.84 18.54 1.57
C CYS A 176 2.54 19.05 2.21
N LYS A 177 2.60 20.13 3.00
CA LYS A 177 1.50 20.60 3.84
C LYS A 177 1.34 22.11 3.75
N TYR A 178 0.12 22.55 3.95
CA TYR A 178 -0.23 23.97 4.04
C TYR A 178 -0.50 24.33 5.50
N HIS A 179 -0.12 25.53 5.90
CA HIS A 179 -0.41 26.07 7.23
C HIS A 179 -1.91 26.13 7.48
N ASN A 180 -2.63 26.65 6.49
CA ASN A 180 -4.08 26.51 6.40
C ASN A 180 -4.36 25.59 5.23
N GLU A 181 -4.99 24.46 5.51
CA GLU A 181 -5.22 23.44 4.49
C GLU A 181 -6.03 24.04 3.33
N ILE A 182 -5.41 24.10 2.15
CA ILE A 182 -6.08 24.59 0.96
C ILE A 182 -7.22 23.62 0.66
N GLN A 183 -8.38 24.21 0.33
CA GLN A 183 -9.63 23.49 0.13
C GLN A 183 -9.48 22.27 -0.80
N SER A 184 -8.69 22.38 -1.87
CA SER A 184 -8.41 21.31 -2.84
C SER A 184 -7.66 20.10 -2.26
N VAL A 185 -6.75 20.32 -1.30
CA VAL A 185 -5.94 19.26 -0.67
C VAL A 185 -6.71 18.63 0.49
N HIS A 186 -7.50 19.42 1.23
CA HIS A 186 -8.42 18.91 2.24
C HIS A 186 -9.54 18.00 1.66
N PHE A 187 -9.89 18.19 0.38
CA PHE A 187 -10.94 17.43 -0.34
C PHE A 187 -10.41 16.43 -1.37
N GLY A 188 -9.23 15.85 -1.15
CA GLY A 188 -8.77 14.66 -1.87
C GLY A 188 -7.72 14.91 -2.95
N GLY A 189 -7.26 16.15 -3.14
CA GLY A 189 -5.99 16.38 -3.82
C GLY A 189 -4.89 15.65 -3.06
N SER A 190 -4.20 14.71 -3.72
CA SER A 190 -3.04 14.07 -3.10
C SER A 190 -2.04 15.16 -2.76
N HIS A 191 -1.67 15.24 -1.48
CA HIS A 191 -0.54 16.07 -1.08
C HIS A 191 0.64 15.73 -1.99
N GLN A 192 1.26 16.75 -2.57
CA GLN A 192 2.53 16.52 -3.25
C GLN A 192 3.50 15.88 -2.27
N GLN A 193 4.35 15.01 -2.77
CA GLN A 193 5.35 14.33 -1.97
C GLN A 193 6.72 14.80 -2.40
N ALA A 194 7.57 15.11 -1.42
CA ALA A 194 8.98 15.34 -1.65
C ALA A 194 9.77 14.10 -1.20
N THR A 195 10.66 13.63 -2.08
CA THR A 195 11.62 12.57 -1.75
C THR A 195 12.80 13.20 -1.03
N LEU A 196 13.23 12.57 0.07
CA LEU A 196 14.38 13.00 0.86
C LEU A 196 15.40 11.86 0.88
N HIS A 197 16.51 12.06 0.18
CA HIS A 197 17.67 11.18 0.30
C HIS A 197 18.64 11.82 1.30
N THR A 198 18.87 11.15 2.42
CA THR A 198 19.61 11.67 3.57
C THR A 198 20.91 10.92 3.73
N GLY A 199 21.92 11.61 4.26
CA GLY A 199 23.17 10.95 4.56
C GLY A 199 24.08 11.71 5.50
N VAL A 200 25.10 11.01 5.99
CA VAL A 200 26.19 11.57 6.77
C VAL A 200 27.50 11.24 6.09
N LEU A 201 28.32 12.27 5.94
CA LEU A 201 29.66 12.23 5.41
C LEU A 201 30.67 12.30 6.56
N TYR A 202 31.65 11.40 6.53
CA TYR A 202 32.74 11.32 7.49
C TYR A 202 34.07 11.44 6.76
N THR A 203 34.92 12.35 7.23
CA THR A 203 36.31 12.56 6.79
C THR A 203 37.19 12.79 8.02
N THR A 204 38.51 12.77 7.85
CA THR A 204 39.45 13.03 8.96
C THR A 204 39.57 14.51 9.32
N GLU A 205 39.35 15.39 8.35
CA GLU A 205 39.63 16.82 8.48
C GLU A 205 38.43 17.63 9.00
N GLN A 206 37.22 17.07 8.94
CA GLN A 206 35.98 17.78 9.27
C GLN A 206 35.11 16.97 10.25
N THR A 207 34.35 17.69 11.08
CA THR A 207 33.27 17.07 11.85
C THR A 207 32.26 16.40 10.91
N PRO A 208 31.59 15.30 11.32
CA PRO A 208 30.63 14.62 10.48
C PRO A 208 29.61 15.58 9.86
N LEU A 209 29.56 15.61 8.53
CA LEU A 209 28.71 16.52 7.78
C LEU A 209 27.42 15.81 7.40
N SER A 210 26.30 16.30 7.92
CA SER A 210 24.98 15.79 7.55
C SER A 210 24.51 16.46 6.26
N PHE A 211 23.91 15.70 5.35
CA PHE A 211 23.31 16.26 4.14
C PHE A 211 21.93 15.66 3.85
N CYS A 212 21.15 16.39 3.06
CA CYS A 212 19.92 15.88 2.47
C CYS A 212 19.68 16.52 1.10
N SER A 213 19.49 15.67 0.09
CA SER A 213 19.00 16.10 -1.21
C SER A 213 17.49 15.90 -1.28
N ILE A 214 16.78 16.92 -1.76
CA ILE A 214 15.32 16.97 -1.83
C ILE A 214 14.91 17.03 -3.31
N SER A 215 13.95 16.19 -3.72
CA SER A 215 13.42 16.18 -5.10
C SER A 215 11.90 16.07 -5.12
N SER A 216 11.29 16.55 -6.21
CA SER A 216 9.90 16.27 -6.57
C SER A 216 9.71 14.86 -7.15
N SER A 217 10.77 14.25 -7.69
CA SER A 217 10.70 12.90 -8.25
C SER A 217 10.51 11.87 -7.14
N ARG A 218 9.53 10.96 -7.33
CA ARG A 218 9.22 9.86 -6.38
C ARG A 218 10.01 8.57 -6.67
N ARG A 219 10.95 8.64 -7.60
CA ARG A 219 11.79 7.53 -8.02
C ARG A 219 12.85 7.22 -6.96
N HIS A 220 13.13 5.93 -6.77
CA HIS A 220 14.19 5.43 -5.88
C HIS A 220 15.10 4.41 -6.58
N ASP A 221 15.01 4.34 -7.91
CA ASP A 221 15.82 3.47 -8.75
C ASP A 221 17.23 4.06 -8.95
N PRO A 222 18.18 3.31 -9.53
CA PRO A 222 19.59 3.74 -9.58
C PRO A 222 19.83 5.12 -10.21
N PRO A 223 19.19 5.49 -11.34
CA PRO A 223 19.28 6.86 -11.87
C PRO A 223 18.98 7.95 -10.82
N ALA A 224 17.89 7.78 -10.06
CA ALA A 224 17.49 8.72 -9.02
C ALA A 224 18.50 8.77 -7.86
N ILE A 225 19.01 7.61 -7.42
CA ILE A 225 20.07 7.54 -6.39
C ILE A 225 21.29 8.38 -6.82
N TRP A 226 21.73 8.21 -8.06
CA TRP A 226 22.93 8.89 -8.55
C TRP A 226 22.72 10.36 -8.86
N ALA A 227 21.51 10.78 -9.27
CA ALA A 227 21.15 12.20 -9.35
C ALA A 227 21.16 12.85 -7.96
N HIS A 228 20.67 12.15 -6.94
CA HIS A 228 20.76 12.61 -5.55
C HIS A 228 22.19 12.68 -4.99
N LEU A 229 23.07 11.78 -5.44
CA LEU A 229 24.47 11.74 -4.98
C LEU A 229 25.39 12.72 -5.69
N GLU A 230 25.14 13.06 -6.95
CA GLU A 230 25.98 13.95 -7.75
C GLU A 230 26.35 15.28 -7.05
N PRO A 231 25.40 16.10 -6.56
CA PRO A 231 25.75 17.34 -5.86
C PRO A 231 26.51 17.10 -4.54
N VAL A 232 26.30 15.95 -3.91
CA VAL A 232 27.04 15.55 -2.69
C VAL A 232 28.50 15.23 -3.05
N LEU A 233 28.74 14.53 -4.16
CA LEU A 233 30.07 14.18 -4.63
C LEU A 233 30.86 15.40 -5.11
N GLU A 234 30.21 16.36 -5.78
CA GLU A 234 30.81 17.65 -6.12
C GLU A 234 31.19 18.45 -4.88
N MET A 235 30.33 18.44 -3.86
CA MET A 235 30.66 19.04 -2.56
C MET A 235 31.86 18.34 -1.92
N VAL A 236 31.96 17.00 -1.98
CA VAL A 236 33.13 16.27 -1.45
C VAL A 236 34.40 16.73 -2.15
N LYS A 237 34.40 16.83 -3.49
CA LYS A 237 35.57 17.31 -4.24
C LYS A 237 35.95 18.75 -3.91
N THR A 238 34.96 19.60 -3.68
CA THR A 238 35.19 21.02 -3.37
C THR A 238 35.70 21.21 -1.95
N LYS A 239 35.06 20.58 -0.94
CA LYS A 239 35.38 20.76 0.48
C LYS A 239 36.53 19.87 0.96
N CYS A 240 36.75 18.72 0.32
CA CYS A 240 37.73 17.72 0.72
C CYS A 240 38.56 17.25 -0.51
N PRO A 241 39.39 18.14 -1.11
CA PRO A 241 40.03 17.87 -2.40
C PRO A 241 41.03 16.71 -2.39
N LYS A 242 41.55 16.33 -1.21
CA LYS A 242 42.45 15.19 -1.03
C LYS A 242 41.73 13.84 -1.16
N VAL A 243 40.39 13.81 -1.11
CA VAL A 243 39.62 12.58 -1.15
C VAL A 243 39.66 11.98 -2.56
N GLU A 244 40.28 10.80 -2.65
CA GLU A 244 40.36 9.99 -3.86
C GLU A 244 39.55 8.69 -3.73
N ARG A 245 39.29 8.24 -2.49
CA ARG A 245 38.61 6.99 -2.19
C ARG A 245 37.26 7.23 -1.50
N LEU A 246 36.21 6.56 -1.99
CA LEU A 246 34.86 6.66 -1.46
C LEU A 246 34.36 5.33 -0.90
N HIS A 247 33.72 5.40 0.27
CA HIS A 247 33.05 4.27 0.89
C HIS A 247 31.58 4.61 1.13
N PHE A 248 30.68 3.97 0.41
CA PHE A 248 29.25 4.06 0.65
C PHE A 248 28.79 2.99 1.64
N TYR A 249 27.85 3.35 2.50
CA TYR A 249 27.10 2.44 3.36
C TYR A 249 25.60 2.72 3.23
N SER A 250 24.81 1.68 2.98
CA SER A 250 23.34 1.77 2.87
C SER A 250 22.65 0.49 3.35
N ASP A 251 21.32 0.51 3.44
CA ASP A 251 20.54 -0.74 3.49
C ASP A 251 20.60 -1.47 2.13
N GLY A 252 20.19 -2.74 2.11
CA GLY A 252 20.29 -3.63 0.95
C GLY A 252 19.00 -3.96 0.18
N PRO A 253 17.94 -3.11 0.10
CA PRO A 253 16.76 -3.47 -0.69
C PRO A 253 17.09 -3.53 -2.19
N ALA A 254 16.66 -4.61 -2.84
CA ALA A 254 16.90 -4.86 -4.27
C ALA A 254 16.18 -3.87 -5.19
N THR A 255 15.17 -3.15 -4.69
CA THR A 255 14.47 -2.09 -5.42
C THR A 255 15.25 -0.78 -5.48
N GLN A 256 16.29 -0.61 -4.65
CA GLN A 256 17.06 0.63 -4.52
C GLN A 256 18.58 0.37 -4.69
N TYR A 257 19.31 0.12 -3.60
CA TYR A 257 20.78 0.12 -3.61
C TYR A 257 21.40 -1.21 -4.04
N LYS A 258 20.78 -2.36 -3.73
CA LYS A 258 21.39 -3.69 -3.92
C LYS A 258 20.97 -4.35 -5.24
N GLN A 259 21.28 -3.67 -6.35
CA GLN A 259 20.91 -4.10 -7.69
C GLN A 259 21.93 -3.73 -8.78
N LYS A 260 21.83 -4.44 -9.91
CA LYS A 260 22.75 -4.31 -11.06
C LYS A 260 22.95 -2.88 -11.57
N GLY A 261 21.89 -2.07 -11.62
CA GLY A 261 21.98 -0.70 -12.10
C GLY A 261 22.79 0.20 -11.16
N ASN A 262 22.65 0.01 -9.84
CA ASN A 262 23.45 0.76 -8.88
C ASN A 262 24.93 0.37 -8.95
N PHE A 263 25.22 -0.93 -9.17
CA PHE A 263 26.60 -1.41 -9.34
C PHE A 263 27.25 -0.86 -10.61
N TYR A 264 26.50 -0.71 -11.69
CA TYR A 264 26.96 -0.05 -12.91
C TYR A 264 27.37 1.40 -12.62
N PHE A 265 26.46 2.20 -12.07
CA PHE A 265 26.75 3.61 -11.79
C PHE A 265 27.86 3.82 -10.77
N LEU A 266 27.96 2.95 -9.75
CA LEU A 266 29.11 2.92 -8.83
C LEU A 266 30.43 2.77 -9.57
N SER A 267 30.45 1.98 -10.64
CA SER A 267 31.62 1.74 -11.47
C SER A 267 31.84 2.80 -12.57
N THR A 268 31.00 3.83 -12.68
CA THR A 268 31.12 4.82 -13.76
C THR A 268 31.08 6.27 -13.26
N GLU A 269 30.04 6.69 -12.53
CA GLU A 269 29.80 8.11 -12.22
C GLU A 269 30.91 8.72 -11.35
N PRO A 270 31.36 8.09 -10.25
CA PRO A 270 32.39 8.69 -9.41
C PRO A 270 33.74 8.86 -10.12
N PHE A 271 34.07 7.99 -11.07
CA PHE A 271 35.29 8.12 -11.85
C PHE A 271 35.28 9.36 -12.75
N ARG A 272 34.11 9.77 -13.25
CA ARG A 272 33.96 11.01 -14.03
C ARG A 272 34.29 12.25 -13.20
N LEU A 273 34.02 12.20 -11.90
CA LEU A 273 34.37 13.25 -10.94
C LEU A 273 35.80 13.13 -10.41
N GLY A 274 36.59 12.14 -10.87
CA GLY A 274 38.00 11.98 -10.48
C GLY A 274 38.22 11.22 -9.16
N PHE A 275 37.28 10.38 -8.72
CA PHE A 275 37.54 9.38 -7.67
C PHE A 275 38.22 8.14 -8.27
N LYS A 276 39.07 7.47 -7.50
CA LYS A 276 39.93 6.37 -7.98
C LYS A 276 39.51 5.00 -7.49
N GLU A 277 39.08 4.89 -6.23
CA GLU A 277 38.67 3.60 -5.65
C GLU A 277 37.39 3.76 -4.84
N LEU A 278 36.49 2.79 -5.00
CA LEU A 278 35.13 2.86 -4.50
C LEU A 278 34.75 1.56 -3.80
N THR A 279 34.03 1.69 -2.69
CA THR A 279 33.30 0.57 -2.10
C THR A 279 31.86 0.95 -1.83
N TRP A 280 30.94 0.03 -2.04
CA TRP A 280 29.57 0.12 -1.56
C TRP A 280 29.30 -1.06 -0.65
N ASN A 281 29.01 -0.75 0.61
CA ASN A 281 28.84 -1.72 1.67
C ASN A 281 27.38 -1.72 2.12
N PHE A 282 26.87 -2.89 2.48
CA PHE A 282 25.48 -3.09 2.88
C PHE A 282 25.41 -3.57 4.32
N PHE A 283 24.49 -3.01 5.09
CA PHE A 283 24.07 -3.63 6.34
C PHE A 283 23.32 -4.94 6.07
N GLU A 284 23.29 -5.83 7.07
CA GLU A 284 22.50 -7.06 6.98
C GLU A 284 20.99 -6.73 7.01
N ALA A 285 20.19 -7.52 6.31
CA ALA A 285 18.77 -7.24 6.09
C ALA A 285 18.01 -7.02 7.41
N SER A 286 17.09 -6.05 7.42
CA SER A 286 16.32 -5.61 8.61
C SER A 286 17.12 -4.91 9.71
N HIS A 287 18.42 -4.67 9.51
CA HIS A 287 19.29 -4.01 10.48
C HIS A 287 19.99 -2.75 9.92
N GLY A 288 19.46 -2.13 8.87
CA GLY A 288 20.04 -0.94 8.21
C GLY A 288 19.73 0.43 8.83
N LYS A 289 19.05 0.51 9.98
CA LYS A 289 18.70 1.80 10.61
C LYS A 289 19.94 2.52 11.11
N GLY A 290 20.07 3.81 10.80
CA GLY A 290 21.32 4.55 10.99
C GLY A 290 21.16 6.05 11.22
N ALA A 291 22.30 6.74 11.19
CA ALA A 291 22.33 8.20 11.32
C ALA A 291 21.48 8.96 10.27
N PRO A 292 21.36 8.50 9.00
CA PRO A 292 20.50 9.15 7.99
C PRO A 292 19.02 9.25 8.37
N ASP A 293 18.49 8.28 9.12
CA ASP A 293 17.09 8.28 9.60
C ASP A 293 16.80 9.50 10.49
N GLY A 294 17.74 9.84 11.37
CA GLY A 294 17.63 10.96 12.29
C GLY A 294 17.58 12.31 11.57
N ILE A 295 18.30 12.44 10.45
CA ILE A 295 18.30 13.64 9.59
C ILE A 295 16.93 13.82 8.95
N GLY A 296 16.42 12.76 8.29
CA GLY A 296 15.11 12.80 7.65
C GLY A 296 14.00 13.15 8.65
N GLY A 297 14.02 12.53 9.83
CA GLY A 297 13.09 12.86 10.91
C GLY A 297 13.20 14.32 11.37
N THR A 298 14.41 14.87 11.47
CA THR A 298 14.64 16.26 11.92
C THR A 298 14.15 17.27 10.89
N LEU A 299 14.48 17.09 9.61
CA LEU A 299 14.04 17.98 8.54
C LEU A 299 12.51 17.97 8.39
N LYS A 300 11.88 16.79 8.45
CA LYS A 300 10.41 16.68 8.40
C LYS A 300 9.75 17.39 9.59
N ARG A 301 10.30 17.26 10.81
CA ARG A 301 9.80 18.00 11.98
C ARG A 301 9.99 19.52 11.85
N SER A 302 11.10 19.98 11.27
CA SER A 302 11.34 21.40 10.98
C SER A 302 10.35 21.93 9.95
N ALA A 303 10.10 21.18 8.88
CA ALA A 303 9.07 21.51 7.89
C ALA A 303 7.68 21.60 8.54
N ASP A 304 7.30 20.61 9.36
CA ASP A 304 6.05 20.63 10.12
C ASP A 304 5.96 21.79 11.13
N ARG A 305 7.10 22.27 11.65
CA ARG A 305 7.15 23.47 12.50
C ARG A 305 6.92 24.75 11.69
N ILE A 306 7.53 24.87 10.51
CA ILE A 306 7.30 26.00 9.59
C ILE A 306 5.80 26.09 9.26
N VAL A 307 5.19 24.96 8.88
CA VAL A 307 3.75 24.84 8.63
C VAL A 307 2.91 25.27 9.83
N ARG A 308 3.29 24.86 11.04
CA ARG A 308 2.59 25.30 12.27
C ARG A 308 2.73 26.79 12.57
N LEU A 309 3.78 27.45 12.10
CA LEU A 309 4.08 28.86 12.39
C LEU A 309 3.40 29.85 11.43
N GLY A 310 2.64 29.39 10.43
CA GLY A 310 1.96 30.29 9.51
C GLY A 310 2.26 30.06 8.04
N GLU A 311 3.21 29.18 7.72
CA GLU A 311 3.87 29.16 6.42
C GLU A 311 3.60 27.88 5.62
N ASP A 312 3.16 28.01 4.37
CA ASP A 312 2.89 26.86 3.52
C ASP A 312 4.16 26.17 2.98
N VAL A 313 4.09 24.85 2.79
CA VAL A 313 5.09 24.01 2.13
C VAL A 313 4.38 23.17 1.06
N PRO A 314 4.00 23.77 -0.09
CA PRO A 314 3.20 23.13 -1.13
C PRO A 314 3.92 22.04 -1.94
N ASP A 315 5.22 22.19 -2.14
CA ASP A 315 6.02 21.40 -3.08
C ASP A 315 7.47 21.21 -2.59
N ALA A 316 8.22 20.35 -3.27
CA ALA A 316 9.60 20.02 -2.93
C ALA A 316 10.57 21.21 -3.01
N ILE A 317 10.36 22.12 -3.98
CA ILE A 317 11.19 23.33 -4.17
C ILE A 317 11.02 24.27 -2.98
N THR A 318 9.77 24.48 -2.56
CA THR A 318 9.40 25.33 -1.45
C THR A 318 9.86 24.73 -0.13
N LEU A 319 9.73 23.41 0.04
CA LEU A 319 10.33 22.67 1.15
C LEU A 319 11.84 22.94 1.24
N PHE A 320 12.57 22.77 0.15
CA PHE A 320 14.01 23.04 0.09
C PHE A 320 14.34 24.49 0.46
N LYS A 321 13.70 25.47 -0.18
CA LYS A 321 13.95 26.90 0.07
C LYS A 321 13.71 27.27 1.54
N LYS A 322 12.63 26.75 2.14
CA LYS A 322 12.28 27.04 3.54
C LYS A 322 13.22 26.36 4.52
N LEU A 323 13.59 25.10 4.29
CA LEU A 323 14.57 24.42 5.12
C LEU A 323 15.96 25.06 5.02
N LYS A 324 16.36 25.55 3.83
CA LYS A 324 17.63 26.26 3.62
C LYS A 324 17.71 27.58 4.40
N ARG A 325 16.58 28.29 4.54
CA ARG A 325 16.49 29.53 5.35
C ARG A 325 16.66 29.30 6.85
N LEU A 326 16.47 28.08 7.35
CA LEU A 326 16.65 27.79 8.78
C LEU A 326 18.12 27.72 9.19
N GLU A 327 19.07 27.80 8.24
CA GLU A 327 20.51 27.72 8.48
C GLU A 327 20.89 26.54 9.38
N SER A 328 20.31 25.37 9.09
CA SER A 328 20.59 24.16 9.84
C SER A 328 22.01 23.66 9.57
N THR A 329 22.53 22.82 10.47
CA THR A 329 23.81 22.13 10.28
C THR A 329 23.77 21.06 9.17
N VAL A 330 22.60 20.79 8.59
CA VAL A 330 22.43 19.84 7.48
C VAL A 330 22.60 20.60 6.16
N GLU A 331 23.54 20.15 5.32
CA GLU A 331 23.70 20.65 3.96
C GLU A 331 22.56 20.18 3.07
N LEU A 332 21.92 21.13 2.38
CA LEU A 332 20.74 20.85 1.58
C LEU A 332 21.02 21.04 0.10
N PHE A 333 20.60 20.06 -0.69
CA PHE A 333 20.60 20.10 -2.14
C PHE A 333 19.18 19.98 -2.68
N PHE A 334 18.91 20.65 -3.78
CA PHE A 334 17.69 20.43 -4.55
C PHE A 334 18.07 19.67 -5.82
N VAL A 335 17.32 18.63 -6.15
CA VAL A 335 17.51 17.81 -7.34
C VAL A 335 16.22 17.82 -8.13
N SER A 336 16.25 18.34 -9.35
CA SER A 336 15.09 18.46 -10.22
C SER A 336 14.71 17.13 -10.85
N GLU A 337 13.51 17.05 -11.42
CA GLU A 337 13.07 15.84 -12.12
C GLU A 337 13.86 15.62 -13.41
N GLU A 338 14.24 16.71 -14.09
CA GLU A 338 15.08 16.68 -15.29
C GLU A 338 16.48 16.11 -14.99
N GLU A 339 17.07 16.43 -13.83
CA GLU A 339 18.36 15.86 -13.40
C GLU A 339 18.26 14.35 -13.13
N VAL A 340 17.13 13.89 -12.58
CA VAL A 340 16.85 12.45 -12.41
C VAL A 340 16.65 11.78 -13.77
N GLU A 341 15.92 12.42 -14.68
CA GLU A 341 15.64 11.89 -16.02
C GLU A 341 16.89 11.79 -16.89
N ALA A 342 17.79 12.78 -16.81
CA ALA A 342 19.05 12.81 -17.54
C ALA A 342 19.95 11.59 -17.27
N LYS A 343 19.78 10.92 -16.12
CA LYS A 343 20.52 9.70 -15.75
C LYS A 343 19.79 8.38 -16.08
N THR A 344 18.66 8.41 -16.79
CA THR A 344 17.79 7.24 -17.00
C THR A 344 18.36 6.20 -18.00
N GLU A 345 19.39 6.55 -18.77
CA GLU A 345 20.02 5.63 -19.73
C GLU A 345 20.91 4.59 -19.03
N VAL A 346 20.29 3.51 -18.53
CA VAL A 346 21.01 2.33 -18.07
C VAL A 346 21.11 1.34 -19.24
N PRO A 347 22.31 0.93 -19.66
CA PRO A 347 22.44 -0.05 -20.74
C PRO A 347 21.88 -1.42 -20.34
N ALA A 348 21.76 -2.35 -21.29
CA ALA A 348 21.26 -3.68 -21.00
C ALA A 348 22.26 -4.48 -20.12
N LEU A 349 22.03 -4.49 -18.80
CA LEU A 349 22.94 -5.13 -17.84
C LEU A 349 22.55 -6.58 -17.51
N THR A 350 23.56 -7.45 -17.40
CA THR A 350 23.40 -8.83 -16.89
C THR A 350 23.27 -8.84 -15.35
N PRO A 351 22.27 -9.52 -14.76
CA PRO A 351 22.18 -9.69 -13.32
C PRO A 351 23.35 -10.51 -12.74
N ILE A 352 23.89 -10.07 -11.60
CA ILE A 352 24.99 -10.76 -10.91
C ILE A 352 24.43 -11.85 -9.99
N LYS A 353 24.87 -13.09 -10.18
CA LYS A 353 24.46 -14.21 -9.33
C LYS A 353 24.93 -14.00 -7.89
N GLY A 354 24.03 -14.21 -6.93
CA GLY A 354 24.32 -14.03 -5.51
C GLY A 354 24.25 -12.57 -5.03
N THR A 355 23.60 -11.68 -5.78
CA THR A 355 23.42 -10.26 -5.39
C THR A 355 22.85 -10.10 -3.97
N MET A 356 21.96 -10.97 -3.50
CA MET A 356 21.44 -10.85 -2.13
C MET A 356 22.45 -11.24 -1.03
N ARG A 357 23.46 -12.05 -1.36
CA ARG A 357 24.48 -12.56 -0.41
C ARG A 357 25.66 -11.61 -0.23
N MET A 358 25.97 -10.80 -1.24
CA MET A 358 27.10 -9.87 -1.16
C MET A 358 26.78 -8.74 -0.18
N HIS A 359 27.79 -8.26 0.52
CA HIS A 359 27.64 -7.06 1.35
C HIS A 359 28.71 -6.01 1.09
N GLN A 360 29.66 -6.29 0.21
CA GLN A 360 30.61 -5.29 -0.25
C GLN A 360 30.82 -5.46 -1.74
N VAL A 361 30.66 -4.35 -2.46
CA VAL A 361 30.98 -4.18 -3.88
C VAL A 361 32.12 -3.19 -3.96
N ILE A 362 33.11 -3.46 -4.80
CA ILE A 362 34.35 -2.71 -4.94
C ILE A 362 34.50 -2.36 -6.40
N SER A 363 34.84 -1.12 -6.70
CA SER A 363 35.23 -0.70 -8.05
C SER A 363 36.52 0.10 -7.99
N VAL A 364 37.55 -0.40 -8.67
CA VAL A 364 38.88 0.23 -8.81
C VAL A 364 39.17 0.61 -10.26
N LEU A 365 38.34 0.14 -11.18
CA LEU A 365 38.46 0.37 -12.61
C LEU A 365 37.06 0.63 -13.16
N PRO A 366 36.87 1.64 -14.03
CA PRO A 366 35.57 1.92 -14.62
C PRO A 366 34.94 0.71 -15.31
N GLY A 367 33.64 0.51 -15.11
CA GLY A 367 32.85 -0.60 -15.69
C GLY A 367 33.13 -1.99 -15.08
N HIS A 368 34.07 -2.08 -14.14
CA HIS A 368 34.44 -3.34 -13.49
C HIS A 368 34.12 -3.29 -12.00
N ILE A 369 33.53 -4.37 -11.51
CA ILE A 369 33.29 -4.52 -10.09
C ILE A 369 33.86 -5.83 -9.56
N LYS A 370 34.24 -5.80 -8.30
CA LYS A 370 34.50 -6.98 -7.49
C LYS A 370 33.51 -6.98 -6.34
N TYR A 371 33.19 -8.13 -5.79
CA TYR A 371 32.26 -8.23 -4.67
C TYR A 371 32.60 -9.41 -3.77
N ARG A 372 32.15 -9.34 -2.52
CA ARG A 372 32.38 -10.38 -1.53
C ARG A 372 31.20 -10.52 -0.56
N ASP A 373 31.17 -11.64 0.16
CA ASP A 373 30.05 -11.99 1.04
C ASP A 373 29.90 -11.02 2.23
N ILE A 374 31.01 -10.52 2.80
CA ILE A 374 31.03 -9.56 3.92
C ILE A 374 32.13 -8.52 3.72
N SER A 375 31.97 -7.32 4.28
CA SER A 375 32.89 -6.20 4.03
C SER A 375 34.27 -6.46 4.61
N CYS A 376 35.33 -6.07 3.89
CA CYS A 376 36.70 -6.18 4.36
C CYS A 376 37.47 -4.90 4.10
N PHE A 377 38.33 -4.54 5.05
CA PHE A 377 39.22 -3.38 4.95
C PHE A 377 40.64 -3.70 5.47
N CYS A 378 41.03 -4.98 5.53
CA CYS A 378 42.29 -5.39 6.15
C CYS A 378 43.56 -4.87 5.45
N GLN A 379 43.49 -4.62 4.14
CA GLN A 379 44.60 -4.08 3.34
C GLN A 379 44.39 -2.61 2.96
N ARG A 380 43.38 -1.94 3.53
CA ARG A 380 42.98 -0.57 3.16
C ARG A 380 44.11 0.45 3.29
N GLN A 381 44.94 0.33 4.33
CA GLN A 381 45.89 1.38 4.71
C GLN A 381 47.03 1.54 3.69
N ASP A 382 47.60 0.44 3.21
CA ASP A 382 48.80 0.42 2.35
C ASP A 382 48.62 -0.40 1.06
N GLY A 383 47.45 -1.02 0.86
CA GLY A 383 47.14 -1.90 -0.26
C GLY A 383 45.80 -1.58 -0.93
N PRO A 384 45.41 -2.36 -1.95
CA PRO A 384 44.17 -2.13 -2.68
C PRO A 384 42.94 -2.60 -1.86
N LEU A 385 41.77 -2.01 -2.12
CA LEU A 385 40.50 -2.36 -1.45
C LEU A 385 39.99 -3.77 -1.78
N ASP A 386 40.66 -4.50 -2.66
CA ASP A 386 40.26 -5.78 -3.24
C ASP A 386 41.08 -6.98 -2.73
N CYS A 387 41.43 -6.98 -1.45
CA CYS A 387 42.08 -8.13 -0.81
C CYS A 387 41.30 -9.45 -1.03
N ALA A 388 41.99 -10.59 -1.07
CA ALA A 388 41.36 -11.90 -1.35
C ALA A 388 40.41 -12.42 -0.25
N CYS A 389 40.26 -11.71 0.87
CA CYS A 389 39.42 -12.13 2.00
C CYS A 389 37.95 -12.32 1.61
N PHE A 390 37.32 -13.29 2.26
CA PHE A 390 35.87 -13.52 2.24
C PHE A 390 35.25 -13.81 0.87
N ASP A 391 35.95 -14.58 0.04
CA ASP A 391 35.44 -15.07 -1.25
C ASP A 391 35.18 -13.92 -2.23
N LEU A 392 36.24 -13.14 -2.49
CA LEU A 392 36.22 -12.06 -3.47
C LEU A 392 36.00 -12.62 -4.87
N LYS A 393 34.99 -12.10 -5.55
CA LYS A 393 34.60 -12.45 -6.92
C LYS A 393 34.68 -11.23 -7.81
N VAL A 394 34.88 -11.48 -9.10
CA VAL A 394 34.92 -10.44 -10.14
C VAL A 394 33.64 -10.54 -10.98
N ALA A 395 33.06 -9.40 -11.32
CA ALA A 395 31.95 -9.32 -12.28
C ALA A 395 32.14 -8.12 -13.20
N THR A 396 31.82 -8.31 -14.48
CA THR A 396 31.85 -7.24 -15.47
C THR A 396 30.42 -6.74 -15.69
N VAL A 397 30.24 -5.43 -15.65
CA VAL A 397 28.93 -4.79 -15.84
C VAL A 397 28.96 -4.09 -17.20
N ASN A 398 29.06 -4.87 -18.29
CA ASN A 398 29.16 -4.34 -19.65
C ASN A 398 27.79 -3.96 -20.21
N GLY A 399 27.75 -2.81 -20.90
CA GLY A 399 26.56 -2.25 -21.56
C GLY A 399 26.54 -2.37 -23.08
N VAL A 400 27.26 -3.32 -23.68
CA VAL A 400 27.31 -3.45 -25.16
C VAL A 400 25.98 -4.03 -25.68
N PRO A 401 25.28 -3.37 -26.63
CA PRO A 401 24.07 -3.90 -27.24
C PRO A 401 24.39 -5.15 -28.07
N VAL A 402 23.72 -6.27 -27.76
CA VAL A 402 23.75 -7.46 -28.61
C VAL A 402 22.71 -7.29 -29.70
N THR A 403 23.16 -7.02 -30.93
CA THR A 403 22.34 -7.14 -32.13
C THR A 403 21.95 -8.61 -32.30
N PRO A 404 20.66 -8.97 -32.46
CA PRO A 404 20.30 -10.32 -32.84
C PRO A 404 20.84 -10.60 -34.26
N PRO A 405 21.30 -11.82 -34.58
CA PRO A 405 21.79 -12.13 -35.92
C PRO A 405 20.65 -12.03 -36.95
N ASN A 406 20.96 -11.37 -38.05
CA ASN A 406 20.23 -11.42 -39.32
C ASN A 406 19.86 -12.86 -39.70
N GLN A 407 18.58 -13.09 -40.01
CA GLN A 407 18.19 -14.04 -41.07
C GLN A 407 17.03 -13.45 -41.86
N ASN A 408 17.38 -12.89 -43.02
CA ASN A 408 16.49 -12.77 -44.16
C ASN A 408 16.47 -14.13 -44.87
N GLU A 409 15.39 -14.88 -44.73
CA GLU A 409 14.91 -15.82 -45.76
C GLU A 409 13.37 -15.84 -45.68
N GLU A 410 12.71 -15.16 -46.61
CA GLU A 410 11.26 -15.30 -46.80
C GLU A 410 10.98 -16.69 -47.40
N THR A 411 10.69 -17.65 -46.53
CA THR A 411 9.97 -18.87 -46.90
C THR A 411 8.47 -18.66 -46.63
N PRO A 412 7.56 -19.13 -47.49
CA PRO A 412 6.13 -18.93 -47.28
C PRO A 412 5.71 -19.66 -46.01
N TRP A 413 5.33 -18.91 -44.98
CA TRP A 413 5.17 -19.40 -43.59
C TRP A 413 3.97 -20.35 -43.35
N ARG A 414 3.28 -20.81 -44.40
CA ARG A 414 2.04 -21.59 -44.25
C ARG A 414 1.94 -22.71 -45.30
N PRO A 415 1.97 -24.00 -44.90
CA PRO A 415 1.66 -25.12 -45.77
C PRO A 415 0.21 -25.05 -46.27
N ALA A 416 -0.06 -25.55 -47.49
CA ALA A 416 -1.41 -25.62 -48.06
C ALA A 416 -2.30 -26.68 -47.36
N ALA A 417 -1.68 -27.69 -46.75
CA ALA A 417 -2.32 -28.70 -45.90
C ALA A 417 -1.33 -29.14 -44.82
N VAL A 418 -1.85 -29.51 -43.64
CA VAL A 418 -1.05 -30.09 -42.54
C VAL A 418 -1.28 -31.59 -42.57
N ASP A 419 -0.23 -32.36 -42.81
CA ASP A 419 -0.26 -33.83 -42.84
C ASP A 419 0.65 -34.41 -41.75
N SER A 420 0.73 -35.74 -41.68
CA SER A 420 1.53 -36.46 -40.68
C SER A 420 3.03 -36.13 -40.69
N THR A 421 3.56 -35.47 -41.74
CA THR A 421 4.95 -35.01 -41.77
C THR A 421 5.21 -33.79 -40.88
N HIS A 422 4.15 -33.12 -40.40
CA HIS A 422 4.22 -31.92 -39.56
C HIS A 422 4.14 -32.21 -38.06
N ILE A 423 3.96 -33.49 -37.67
CA ILE A 423 3.95 -33.92 -36.27
C ILE A 423 5.30 -33.60 -35.62
N GLY A 424 5.26 -32.94 -34.46
CA GLY A 424 6.43 -32.38 -33.76
C GLY A 424 6.81 -30.96 -34.18
N GLY A 425 6.19 -30.42 -35.23
CA GLY A 425 6.39 -29.05 -35.69
C GLY A 425 5.73 -28.00 -34.78
N TRP A 426 6.31 -26.80 -34.72
CA TRP A 426 5.71 -25.67 -34.03
C TRP A 426 4.62 -25.04 -34.90
N CYS A 427 3.50 -24.69 -34.27
CA CYS A 427 2.41 -23.97 -34.92
C CYS A 427 1.88 -22.85 -34.02
N VAL A 428 1.07 -21.99 -34.61
CA VAL A 428 0.40 -20.88 -33.91
C VAL A 428 -1.09 -20.98 -34.19
N ILE A 429 -1.88 -21.18 -33.12
CA ILE A 429 -3.33 -21.28 -33.19
C ILE A 429 -3.93 -19.93 -32.82
N LYS A 430 -4.90 -19.45 -33.61
CA LYS A 430 -5.72 -18.29 -33.26
C LYS A 430 -7.08 -18.78 -32.77
N TYR A 431 -7.44 -18.44 -31.53
CA TYR A 431 -8.73 -18.79 -30.91
C TYR A 431 -9.27 -17.56 -30.17
N ASP A 432 -10.51 -17.15 -30.47
CA ASP A 432 -11.15 -15.94 -29.91
C ASP A 432 -10.25 -14.70 -29.90
N ASP A 433 -9.65 -14.41 -31.07
CA ASP A 433 -8.70 -13.32 -31.30
C ASP A 433 -7.35 -13.39 -30.55
N ASP A 434 -7.19 -14.35 -29.65
CA ASP A 434 -5.94 -14.64 -28.96
C ASP A 434 -5.08 -15.66 -29.70
N VAL A 435 -3.76 -15.55 -29.50
CA VAL A 435 -2.74 -16.33 -30.23
C VAL A 435 -2.00 -17.26 -29.28
N TYR A 436 -2.08 -18.56 -29.58
CA TYR A 436 -1.53 -19.65 -28.79
C TYR A 436 -0.45 -20.39 -29.58
N PRO A 437 0.84 -20.20 -29.26
CA PRO A 437 1.91 -21.01 -29.84
C PRO A 437 1.88 -22.42 -29.25
N GLY A 438 2.10 -23.43 -30.07
CA GLY A 438 2.03 -24.84 -29.66
C GLY A 438 2.85 -25.77 -30.55
N ILE A 439 2.83 -27.05 -30.23
CA ILE A 439 3.47 -28.13 -31.01
C ILE A 439 2.39 -29.09 -31.49
N ILE A 440 2.40 -29.44 -32.78
CA ILE A 440 1.50 -30.44 -33.36
C ILE A 440 1.89 -31.81 -32.80
N MET A 441 0.97 -32.46 -32.13
CA MET A 441 1.16 -33.76 -31.49
C MET A 441 0.69 -34.91 -32.39
N ASP A 442 -0.38 -34.68 -33.16
CA ASP A 442 -0.96 -35.68 -34.06
C ASP A 442 -1.78 -35.03 -35.18
N VAL A 443 -2.01 -35.76 -36.28
CA VAL A 443 -2.83 -35.34 -37.42
C VAL A 443 -3.75 -36.50 -37.83
N GLU A 444 -5.05 -36.32 -37.62
CA GLU A 444 -6.09 -37.28 -38.02
C GLU A 444 -7.03 -36.65 -39.05
N GLY A 445 -6.85 -37.00 -40.32
CA GLY A 445 -7.62 -36.42 -41.43
C GLY A 445 -7.38 -34.91 -41.54
N ASP A 446 -8.45 -34.12 -41.47
CA ASP A 446 -8.38 -32.65 -41.46
C ASP A 446 -8.19 -32.06 -40.04
N SER A 447 -8.10 -32.90 -39.01
CA SER A 447 -7.97 -32.48 -37.62
C SER A 447 -6.53 -32.57 -37.14
N ILE A 448 -6.08 -31.55 -36.41
CA ILE A 448 -4.75 -31.51 -35.82
C ILE A 448 -4.85 -31.45 -34.29
N GLN A 449 -4.11 -32.32 -33.62
CA GLN A 449 -3.95 -32.26 -32.17
C GLN A 449 -2.74 -31.38 -31.88
N VAL A 450 -2.91 -30.32 -31.07
CA VAL A 450 -1.83 -29.39 -30.75
C VAL A 450 -1.72 -29.23 -29.24
N LYS A 451 -0.50 -29.36 -28.72
CA LYS A 451 -0.17 -28.98 -27.35
C LYS A 451 0.12 -27.49 -27.32
N CYS A 452 -0.71 -26.70 -26.64
CA CYS A 452 -0.61 -25.24 -26.61
C CYS A 452 0.20 -24.73 -25.40
N MET A 453 0.88 -23.59 -25.59
CA MET A 453 1.49 -22.83 -24.51
C MET A 453 0.59 -21.65 -24.12
N HIS A 454 0.58 -21.32 -22.83
CA HIS A 454 -0.22 -20.22 -22.30
C HIS A 454 0.63 -18.97 -22.07
N ARG A 455 0.07 -17.80 -22.36
CA ARG A 455 0.73 -16.51 -22.17
C ARG A 455 0.76 -16.13 -20.68
N ASN A 456 1.90 -15.67 -20.19
CA ASN A 456 2.13 -15.18 -18.82
C ASN A 456 2.88 -13.84 -18.85
N GLY A 457 2.14 -12.76 -19.08
CA GLY A 457 2.70 -11.42 -19.25
C GLY A 457 3.12 -11.12 -20.69
N VAL A 458 3.79 -9.98 -20.88
CA VAL A 458 3.91 -9.35 -22.22
C VAL A 458 4.65 -10.24 -23.23
N ASN A 459 5.66 -11.03 -22.81
CA ASN A 459 6.48 -11.90 -23.67
C ASN A 459 6.93 -13.24 -23.01
N LYS A 460 6.08 -13.90 -22.21
CA LYS A 460 6.43 -15.24 -21.68
C LYS A 460 5.31 -16.22 -21.97
N TYR A 461 5.68 -17.40 -22.46
CA TYR A 461 4.77 -18.52 -22.66
C TYR A 461 5.26 -19.71 -21.84
N PHE A 462 4.35 -20.50 -21.29
CA PHE A 462 4.69 -21.69 -20.52
C PHE A 462 3.84 -22.88 -20.92
N TRP A 463 4.43 -24.07 -20.81
CA TRP A 463 3.69 -25.32 -20.91
C TRP A 463 2.89 -25.54 -19.63
N PRO A 464 1.58 -25.79 -19.70
CA PRO A 464 0.78 -26.09 -18.51
C PRO A 464 1.34 -27.33 -17.77
N ARG A 465 1.41 -27.24 -16.44
CA ARG A 465 1.71 -28.35 -15.50
C ARG A 465 0.85 -28.14 -14.24
N PRO A 466 0.11 -29.15 -13.72
CA PRO A 466 0.35 -30.59 -13.87
C PRO A 466 -0.61 -31.34 -14.82
N ARG A 467 -1.68 -30.71 -15.31
CA ARG A 467 -2.58 -31.30 -16.31
C ARG A 467 -2.08 -30.98 -17.71
N GLU A 468 -2.00 -31.99 -18.57
CA GLU A 468 -1.82 -31.78 -20.00
C GLU A 468 -3.15 -31.28 -20.57
N ASP A 469 -3.22 -30.01 -20.96
CA ASP A 469 -4.35 -29.51 -21.74
C ASP A 469 -4.27 -30.12 -23.14
N VAL A 470 -4.97 -31.25 -23.31
CA VAL A 470 -5.23 -31.90 -24.59
C VAL A 470 -6.72 -31.73 -24.85
N SER A 471 -7.09 -30.79 -25.72
CA SER A 471 -8.50 -30.55 -26.05
C SER A 471 -8.90 -31.31 -27.31
N TRP A 472 -9.89 -32.20 -27.15
CA TRP A 472 -10.77 -32.65 -28.23
C TRP A 472 -12.07 -31.87 -28.13
N ILE A 473 -12.50 -31.17 -29.17
CA ILE A 473 -13.66 -30.26 -29.13
C ILE A 473 -14.90 -30.97 -29.67
N VAL A 474 -15.88 -31.28 -28.80
CA VAL A 474 -17.31 -31.48 -29.15
C VAL A 474 -18.22 -31.05 -27.98
N SER A 475 -19.44 -30.61 -28.30
CA SER A 475 -20.38 -29.75 -27.55
C SER A 475 -21.45 -30.45 -26.68
N LEU A 476 -21.92 -29.70 -25.66
CA LEU A 476 -23.16 -29.78 -24.82
C LEU A 476 -23.13 -30.63 -23.52
N GLU A 477 -23.32 -29.97 -22.35
CA GLU A 477 -24.02 -30.55 -21.18
C GLU A 477 -24.50 -29.47 -20.16
N ASP A 478 -25.40 -29.89 -19.27
CA ASP A 478 -26.48 -29.16 -18.58
C ASP A 478 -26.14 -27.91 -17.72
N LYS A 479 -27.10 -26.97 -17.67
CA LYS A 479 -27.01 -25.73 -16.88
C LYS A 479 -27.08 -25.99 -15.36
N PRO A 480 -26.13 -25.49 -14.55
CA PRO A 480 -26.18 -25.58 -13.09
C PRO A 480 -27.32 -24.72 -12.49
N GLN A 481 -27.95 -25.21 -11.42
CA GLN A 481 -28.98 -24.48 -10.66
C GLN A 481 -28.39 -23.78 -9.43
N VAL A 482 -28.61 -22.47 -9.29
CA VAL A 482 -28.16 -21.66 -8.16
C VAL A 482 -29.19 -21.73 -7.01
N LYS A 483 -28.73 -21.93 -5.76
CA LYS A 483 -29.56 -21.96 -4.54
C LYS A 483 -28.91 -21.15 -3.42
N GLU A 484 -29.71 -20.42 -2.65
CA GLU A 484 -29.28 -19.65 -1.48
C GLU A 484 -29.66 -20.38 -0.18
N HIS A 485 -28.72 -20.51 0.76
CA HIS A 485 -28.92 -21.19 2.04
C HIS A 485 -28.45 -20.32 3.22
N PHE A 486 -29.35 -20.05 4.17
CA PHE A 486 -29.00 -19.33 5.39
C PHE A 486 -28.27 -20.26 6.39
N LEU A 487 -27.02 -19.93 6.71
CA LEU A 487 -26.15 -20.79 7.53
C LEU A 487 -26.29 -20.55 9.06
N GLY A 488 -26.97 -19.48 9.51
CA GLY A 488 -27.23 -19.21 10.93
C GLY A 488 -26.53 -17.96 11.51
N PHE A 489 -26.78 -17.67 12.79
CA PHE A 489 -26.15 -16.58 13.52
C PHE A 489 -24.99 -17.10 14.40
N LEU A 490 -23.84 -16.45 14.30
CA LEU A 490 -22.65 -16.80 15.07
C LEU A 490 -22.32 -15.71 16.10
N VAL A 491 -22.11 -16.12 17.36
CA VAL A 491 -21.77 -15.20 18.45
C VAL A 491 -20.25 -15.16 18.61
N ALA A 492 -19.65 -14.00 18.36
CA ALA A 492 -18.22 -13.79 18.55
C ALA A 492 -17.94 -13.12 19.90
N GLU A 493 -17.17 -13.78 20.76
CA GLU A 493 -16.74 -13.23 22.06
C GLU A 493 -15.59 -12.23 21.93
N GLN A 494 -14.82 -12.34 20.86
CA GLN A 494 -13.68 -11.47 20.55
C GLN A 494 -13.70 -11.06 19.08
N SER A 495 -13.17 -9.88 18.78
CA SER A 495 -13.20 -9.25 17.45
C SER A 495 -11.86 -9.32 16.71
N THR A 496 -10.97 -10.22 17.12
CA THR A 496 -9.73 -10.50 16.39
C THR A 496 -10.08 -11.18 15.06
N GLY A 497 -9.31 -10.89 14.01
CA GLY A 497 -9.50 -11.54 12.71
C GLY A 497 -9.47 -13.06 12.83
N GLU A 498 -8.57 -13.58 13.65
CA GLU A 498 -8.47 -14.98 14.04
C GLU A 498 -9.77 -15.58 14.60
N ARG A 499 -10.36 -14.94 15.63
CA ARG A 499 -11.57 -15.48 16.27
C ARG A 499 -12.76 -15.50 15.32
N LEU A 500 -12.90 -14.47 14.47
CA LEU A 500 -13.98 -14.42 13.47
C LEU A 500 -13.80 -15.48 12.39
N THR A 501 -12.56 -15.72 11.92
CA THR A 501 -12.26 -16.79 10.96
C THR A 501 -12.57 -18.16 11.52
N LEU A 502 -12.12 -18.47 12.74
CA LEU A 502 -12.37 -19.76 13.39
C LEU A 502 -13.87 -20.02 13.58
N LEU A 503 -14.65 -18.99 13.91
CA LEU A 503 -16.09 -19.08 14.11
C LEU A 503 -16.82 -19.47 12.81
N ILE A 504 -16.40 -18.92 11.67
CA ILE A 504 -16.97 -19.22 10.35
C ILE A 504 -16.58 -20.62 9.89
N LEU A 505 -15.29 -20.98 10.00
CA LEU A 505 -14.80 -22.31 9.60
C LEU A 505 -15.48 -23.43 10.39
N LYS A 506 -15.59 -23.26 11.72
CA LYS A 506 -16.32 -24.20 12.57
C LYS A 506 -17.78 -24.35 12.14
N ARG A 507 -18.44 -23.26 11.73
CA ARG A 507 -19.83 -23.33 11.29
C ARG A 507 -20.01 -24.08 9.96
N LEU A 508 -19.06 -23.94 9.04
CA LEU A 508 -19.07 -24.68 7.78
C LEU A 508 -18.84 -26.17 8.03
N GLU A 509 -17.92 -26.51 8.93
CA GLU A 509 -17.69 -27.88 9.40
C GLU A 509 -18.93 -28.48 10.07
N ASP A 510 -19.58 -27.76 10.99
CA ASP A 510 -20.83 -28.18 11.64
C ASP A 510 -21.97 -28.45 10.65
N LEU A 511 -21.95 -27.78 9.49
CA LEU A 511 -22.96 -27.93 8.42
C LEU A 511 -22.52 -28.92 7.34
N ASN A 512 -21.35 -29.54 7.50
CA ASN A 512 -20.74 -30.45 6.55
C ASN A 512 -20.61 -29.82 5.14
N ILE A 513 -20.31 -28.51 5.10
CA ILE A 513 -20.06 -27.76 3.87
C ILE A 513 -18.53 -27.69 3.68
N PRO A 514 -17.97 -28.36 2.66
CA PRO A 514 -16.54 -28.31 2.42
C PRO A 514 -16.10 -26.88 2.12
N PHE A 515 -15.18 -26.34 2.91
CA PHE A 515 -14.63 -25.00 2.66
C PHE A 515 -13.95 -24.92 1.28
N GLU A 516 -13.38 -26.04 0.82
CA GLU A 516 -12.77 -26.19 -0.50
C GLU A 516 -13.75 -26.01 -1.67
N ASP A 517 -15.06 -26.01 -1.44
CA ASP A 517 -16.08 -25.72 -2.45
C ASP A 517 -16.54 -24.25 -2.42
N CYS A 518 -16.07 -23.46 -1.44
CA CYS A 518 -16.36 -22.04 -1.35
C CYS A 518 -15.48 -21.26 -2.35
N ARG A 519 -16.08 -20.76 -3.44
CA ARG A 519 -15.37 -20.08 -4.54
C ARG A 519 -15.24 -18.56 -4.40
N GLY A 520 -15.95 -17.95 -3.44
CA GLY A 520 -15.91 -16.51 -3.25
C GLY A 520 -16.48 -16.05 -1.91
N GLN A 521 -16.00 -14.91 -1.43
CA GLN A 521 -16.50 -14.24 -0.24
C GLN A 521 -16.76 -12.78 -0.60
N SER A 522 -17.98 -12.30 -0.39
CA SER A 522 -18.35 -10.90 -0.61
C SER A 522 -18.57 -10.18 0.72
N TYR A 523 -18.11 -8.93 0.80
CA TYR A 523 -18.37 -8.02 1.92
C TYR A 523 -19.23 -6.86 1.44
N ASP A 524 -19.86 -6.13 2.36
CA ASP A 524 -20.68 -4.94 2.07
C ASP A 524 -19.82 -3.73 1.64
N ASN A 525 -19.18 -3.85 0.47
CA ASN A 525 -18.35 -2.81 -0.12
C ASN A 525 -19.18 -1.64 -0.67
N GLY A 526 -20.45 -1.89 -1.03
CA GLY A 526 -21.39 -0.87 -1.47
C GLY A 526 -21.77 0.12 -0.38
N ALA A 527 -21.90 -0.31 0.89
CA ALA A 527 -22.11 0.62 2.01
C ALA A 527 -20.89 1.50 2.31
N ASN A 528 -19.68 1.03 1.99
CA ASN A 528 -18.44 1.78 2.23
C ASN A 528 -18.25 2.90 1.19
N MET A 529 -18.53 2.64 -0.10
CA MET A 529 -18.55 3.67 -1.15
C MET A 529 -19.44 4.86 -0.76
N LYS A 530 -20.67 4.57 -0.32
CA LYS A 530 -21.64 5.61 0.08
C LYS A 530 -21.22 6.35 1.35
N ALA A 531 -20.48 5.69 2.24
CA ALA A 531 -19.94 6.31 3.46
C ALA A 531 -18.74 7.22 3.21
N ASP A 532 -17.99 7.02 2.13
CA ASP A 532 -16.86 7.86 1.73
C ASP A 532 -17.36 9.11 1.01
N ALA A 533 -18.30 8.94 0.07
CA ALA A 533 -19.00 10.07 -0.56
C ALA A 533 -19.69 10.96 0.49
N ALA A 534 -20.31 10.39 1.52
CA ALA A 534 -20.96 11.16 2.60
C ALA A 534 -19.98 11.95 3.50
N LYS A 535 -18.68 11.68 3.41
CA LYS A 535 -17.62 12.38 4.15
C LYS A 535 -16.73 13.26 3.26
N SER A 536 -16.97 13.25 1.95
CA SER A 536 -16.11 13.88 0.96
C SER A 536 -16.21 15.42 0.93
N SER A 537 -17.33 15.98 1.39
CA SER A 537 -17.60 17.43 1.37
C SER A 537 -18.25 17.90 2.69
N PRO A 538 -18.02 19.15 3.15
CA PRO A 538 -18.64 19.67 4.36
C PRO A 538 -20.17 19.72 4.23
N ASP A 539 -20.65 19.94 3.01
CA ASP A 539 -22.06 20.02 2.67
C ASP A 539 -22.71 18.63 2.81
N ALA A 540 -22.01 17.58 2.39
CA ALA A 540 -22.41 16.19 2.59
C ALA A 540 -22.45 15.81 4.08
N ILE A 541 -21.41 16.16 4.84
CA ILE A 541 -21.32 15.88 6.28
C ILE A 541 -22.44 16.63 7.02
N GLY A 542 -22.65 17.90 6.70
CA GLY A 542 -23.69 18.75 7.25
C GLY A 542 -25.08 18.17 6.98
N TYR A 543 -25.36 17.82 5.72
CA TYR A 543 -26.63 17.23 5.29
C TYR A 543 -27.00 15.98 6.12
N PHE A 544 -26.11 14.99 6.19
CA PHE A 544 -26.37 13.79 7.01
C PHE A 544 -26.39 14.09 8.51
N GLY A 545 -25.69 15.14 8.97
CA GLY A 545 -25.77 15.65 10.33
C GLY A 545 -27.18 16.14 10.66
N TYR A 546 -27.82 16.89 9.75
CA TYR A 546 -29.19 17.36 9.90
C TYR A 546 -30.21 16.24 9.86
N LEU A 547 -30.09 15.27 8.94
CA LEU A 547 -30.95 14.07 8.93
C LEU A 547 -30.86 13.30 10.26
N THR A 548 -29.66 13.20 10.82
CA THR A 548 -29.43 12.57 12.12
C THR A 548 -30.11 13.33 13.25
N LYS A 549 -30.00 14.67 13.26
CA LYS A 549 -30.69 15.52 14.25
C LYS A 549 -32.21 15.40 14.15
N LEU A 550 -32.75 15.41 12.93
CA LEU A 550 -34.18 15.25 12.66
C LEU A 550 -34.71 13.93 13.26
N TYR A 551 -34.00 12.83 13.02
CA TYR A 551 -34.36 11.53 13.60
C TYR A 551 -34.30 11.56 15.14
N LYS A 552 -33.23 12.10 15.73
CA LYS A 552 -33.07 12.17 17.19
C LYS A 552 -34.16 13.01 17.84
N LEU A 553 -34.54 14.13 17.24
CA LEU A 553 -35.60 14.99 17.74
C LEU A 553 -36.92 14.21 17.84
N PHE A 554 -37.37 13.59 16.74
CA PHE A 554 -38.65 12.89 16.72
C PHE A 554 -38.64 11.57 17.49
N SER A 555 -37.56 10.79 17.42
CA SER A 555 -37.47 9.49 18.10
C SER A 555 -37.29 9.56 19.62
N ALA A 556 -36.86 10.72 20.15
CA ALA A 556 -36.67 10.93 21.58
C ALA A 556 -37.98 11.18 22.36
N SER A 557 -39.15 11.27 21.70
CA SER A 557 -40.45 11.34 22.40
C SER A 557 -41.54 10.68 21.57
N THR A 558 -42.37 9.84 22.20
CA THR A 558 -43.54 9.24 21.56
C THR A 558 -44.53 10.31 21.08
N HIS A 559 -44.71 11.38 21.84
CA HIS A 559 -45.57 12.50 21.46
C HIS A 559 -45.07 13.22 20.19
N ARG A 560 -43.76 13.52 20.13
CA ARG A 560 -43.15 14.11 18.91
C ARG A 560 -43.21 13.17 17.72
N TRP A 561 -43.03 11.88 17.96
CA TRP A 561 -43.19 10.86 16.94
C TRP A 561 -44.62 10.81 16.39
N ASP A 562 -45.63 10.92 17.25
CA ASP A 562 -47.03 10.98 16.83
C ASP A 562 -47.32 12.25 16.01
N ILE A 563 -46.75 13.39 16.40
CA ILE A 563 -46.82 14.64 15.60
C ILE A 563 -46.26 14.40 14.19
N LEU A 564 -45.07 13.79 14.06
CA LEU A 564 -44.51 13.46 12.75
C LEU A 564 -45.46 12.58 11.92
N LEU A 565 -46.05 11.54 12.53
CA LEU A 565 -46.96 10.63 11.85
C LEU A 565 -48.31 11.26 11.42
N LYS A 566 -48.72 12.38 12.02
CA LYS A 566 -49.90 13.14 11.53
C LYS A 566 -49.65 13.75 10.15
N HIS A 567 -48.42 14.21 9.91
CA HIS A 567 -48.04 14.94 8.69
C HIS A 567 -47.46 14.03 7.61
N VAL A 568 -46.77 12.96 8.01
CA VAL A 568 -45.95 12.11 7.14
C VAL A 568 -46.50 10.68 7.06
N LYS A 569 -46.80 10.21 5.85
CA LYS A 569 -47.25 8.83 5.59
C LYS A 569 -46.05 7.87 5.50
N THR A 570 -45.43 7.57 6.64
CA THR A 570 -44.21 6.75 6.67
C THR A 570 -44.15 5.79 7.87
N THR A 571 -43.40 4.69 7.75
CA THR A 571 -43.20 3.69 8.82
C THR A 571 -41.96 3.96 9.67
N ARG A 572 -41.99 3.61 10.97
CA ARG A 572 -40.89 3.80 11.96
C ARG A 572 -39.51 3.27 11.56
N LYS A 573 -39.45 2.36 10.57
CA LYS A 573 -38.20 1.78 10.05
C LYS A 573 -37.49 2.63 8.99
N SER A 574 -38.13 3.64 8.40
CA SER A 574 -37.49 4.46 7.35
C SER A 574 -36.43 5.42 7.91
N TRP A 575 -36.57 5.84 9.17
CA TRP A 575 -35.75 6.91 9.77
C TRP A 575 -34.60 6.41 10.68
N SER A 576 -34.39 5.10 10.83
CA SER A 576 -33.46 4.55 11.83
C SER A 576 -31.96 4.66 11.45
N GLU A 577 -31.10 5.02 12.41
CA GLU A 577 -29.63 5.10 12.21
C GLU A 577 -28.92 3.74 12.00
N THR A 578 -29.59 2.60 12.25
CA THR A 578 -28.91 1.32 12.46
C THR A 578 -28.55 0.55 11.18
N ARG A 579 -29.07 0.93 10.01
CA ARG A 579 -28.75 0.29 8.72
C ARG A 579 -28.71 1.30 7.56
N TRP A 580 -27.78 1.13 6.62
CA TRP A 580 -27.59 2.04 5.49
C TRP A 580 -28.83 2.13 4.56
N GLU A 581 -29.57 1.03 4.37
CA GLU A 581 -30.86 1.02 3.65
C GLU A 581 -31.87 2.03 4.25
N SER A 582 -31.76 2.30 5.56
CA SER A 582 -32.57 3.31 6.24
C SER A 582 -32.14 4.74 5.93
N ARG A 583 -30.88 5.00 5.54
CA ARG A 583 -30.44 6.35 5.15
C ARG A 583 -31.03 6.78 3.81
N ILE A 584 -31.10 5.87 2.84
CA ILE A 584 -31.78 6.14 1.56
C ILE A 584 -33.25 6.43 1.80
N LYS A 585 -33.93 5.62 2.63
CA LYS A 585 -35.33 5.85 2.99
C LYS A 585 -35.53 7.17 3.75
N SER A 586 -34.53 7.65 4.49
CA SER A 586 -34.57 8.96 5.14
C SER A 586 -34.41 10.10 4.13
N VAL A 587 -33.49 9.97 3.18
CA VAL A 587 -33.30 10.94 2.08
C VAL A 587 -34.55 10.98 1.18
N GLU A 588 -35.09 9.82 0.84
CA GLU A 588 -36.34 9.66 0.07
C GLU A 588 -37.54 10.28 0.79
N ALA A 589 -37.65 10.10 2.11
CA ALA A 589 -38.70 10.73 2.88
C ALA A 589 -38.59 12.26 2.87
N VAL A 590 -37.37 12.82 2.95
CA VAL A 590 -37.18 14.27 2.79
C VAL A 590 -37.46 14.71 1.35
N MET A 591 -37.02 13.94 0.35
CA MET A 591 -37.24 14.24 -1.07
C MET A 591 -38.73 14.42 -1.40
N TYR A 592 -39.59 13.56 -0.86
CA TYR A 592 -41.02 13.58 -1.20
C TYR A 592 -41.91 14.26 -0.16
N GLN A 593 -41.40 14.51 1.06
CA GLN A 593 -42.23 14.98 2.18
C GLN A 593 -41.59 16.13 2.96
N ALA A 594 -40.64 16.87 2.37
CA ALA A 594 -39.95 17.99 3.02
C ALA A 594 -40.92 19.01 3.63
N GLY A 595 -41.97 19.40 2.90
CA GLY A 595 -42.98 20.34 3.38
C GLY A 595 -43.72 19.82 4.61
N GLN A 596 -44.19 18.58 4.59
CA GLN A 596 -44.91 17.96 5.71
C GLN A 596 -44.00 17.76 6.93
N ILE A 597 -42.71 17.44 6.72
CA ILE A 597 -41.72 17.36 7.80
C ILE A 597 -41.51 18.73 8.43
N ARG A 598 -41.44 19.79 7.61
CA ARG A 598 -41.31 21.16 8.08
C ARG A 598 -42.51 21.58 8.92
N GLU A 599 -43.73 21.28 8.49
CA GLU A 599 -44.95 21.54 9.28
C GLU A 599 -44.97 20.76 10.59
N ALA A 600 -44.52 19.50 10.60
CA ALA A 600 -44.39 18.73 11.82
C ALA A 600 -43.39 19.36 12.82
N LEU A 601 -42.28 19.93 12.34
CA LEU A 601 -41.31 20.63 13.18
C LEU A 601 -41.88 21.93 13.75
N LEU A 602 -42.67 22.67 12.97
CA LEU A 602 -43.38 23.85 13.44
C LEU A 602 -44.43 23.48 14.50
N GLU A 603 -45.17 22.38 14.34
CA GLU A 603 -46.08 21.88 15.39
C GLU A 603 -45.32 21.50 16.67
N VAL A 604 -44.15 20.84 16.56
CA VAL A 604 -43.31 20.53 17.73
C VAL A 604 -42.84 21.81 18.44
N ARG A 605 -42.49 22.85 17.69
CA ARG A 605 -42.07 24.15 18.23
C ARG A 605 -43.16 24.79 19.09
N GLU A 606 -44.40 24.77 18.62
CA GLU A 606 -45.54 25.39 19.29
C GLU A 606 -46.08 24.55 20.46
N THR A 607 -45.95 23.23 20.41
CA THR A 607 -46.50 22.32 21.42
C THR A 607 -45.54 22.01 22.57
N THR A 608 -44.22 22.12 22.36
CA THR A 608 -43.24 21.77 23.40
C THR A 608 -43.10 22.86 24.46
N ALA A 609 -43.01 22.46 25.73
CA ALA A 609 -42.67 23.35 26.84
C ALA A 609 -41.14 23.51 27.05
N ASP A 610 -40.33 22.62 26.46
CA ASP A 610 -38.87 22.65 26.58
C ASP A 610 -38.26 23.69 25.62
N PRO A 611 -37.60 24.75 26.13
CA PRO A 611 -37.03 25.80 25.29
C PRO A 611 -35.91 25.28 24.37
N VAL A 612 -35.18 24.24 24.77
CA VAL A 612 -34.11 23.64 23.94
C VAL A 612 -34.72 22.94 22.74
N VAL A 613 -35.76 22.13 22.96
CA VAL A 613 -36.49 21.43 21.89
C VAL A 613 -37.16 22.43 20.96
N ARG A 614 -37.70 23.54 21.50
CA ARG A 614 -38.32 24.60 20.69
C ARG A 614 -37.32 25.24 19.72
N VAL A 615 -36.14 25.63 20.21
CA VAL A 615 -35.07 26.22 19.39
C VAL A 615 -34.54 25.21 18.37
N GLU A 616 -34.35 23.95 18.78
CA GLU A 616 -33.88 22.90 17.88
C GLU A 616 -34.89 22.63 16.75
N ALA A 617 -36.18 22.50 17.06
CA ALA A 617 -37.24 22.29 16.08
C ALA A 617 -37.33 23.46 15.07
N GLN A 618 -37.25 24.71 15.55
CA GLN A 618 -37.21 25.89 14.68
C GLN A 618 -36.02 25.86 13.72
N SER A 619 -34.81 25.61 14.24
CA SER A 619 -33.60 25.59 13.43
C SER A 619 -33.63 24.50 12.34
N LEU A 620 -34.23 23.33 12.66
CA LEU A 620 -34.41 22.25 11.70
C LEU A 620 -35.47 22.59 10.64
N ALA A 621 -36.55 23.28 11.01
CA ALA A 621 -37.58 23.72 10.06
C ALA A 621 -37.01 24.73 9.04
N GLU A 622 -36.16 25.64 9.51
CA GLU A 622 -35.46 26.62 8.65
C GLU A 622 -34.45 25.94 7.72
N GLU A 623 -33.65 25.00 8.22
CA GLU A 623 -32.67 24.29 7.40
C GLU A 623 -33.36 23.42 6.34
N ILE A 624 -34.40 22.64 6.70
CA ILE A 624 -35.14 21.79 5.76
C ILE A 624 -35.82 22.63 4.67
N GLY A 625 -36.31 23.82 5.02
CA GLY A 625 -36.88 24.75 4.04
C GLY A 625 -35.83 25.45 3.16
N SER A 626 -34.53 25.36 3.48
CA SER A 626 -33.51 26.10 2.74
C SER A 626 -33.22 25.50 1.36
N TYR A 627 -33.09 26.36 0.35
CA TYR A 627 -32.79 25.94 -1.03
C TYR A 627 -31.54 25.05 -1.11
N ARG A 628 -30.52 25.36 -0.30
CA ARG A 628 -29.29 24.59 -0.17
C ARG A 628 -29.53 23.15 0.30
N PHE A 629 -30.34 22.97 1.34
CA PHE A 629 -30.63 21.64 1.87
C PHE A 629 -31.44 20.80 0.89
N ILE A 630 -32.33 21.44 0.11
CA ILE A 630 -33.10 20.79 -0.94
C ILE A 630 -32.21 20.35 -2.11
N ILE A 631 -31.30 21.20 -2.61
CA ILE A 631 -30.30 20.79 -3.63
C ILE A 631 -29.49 19.58 -3.13
N CYS A 632 -29.02 19.61 -1.88
CA CYS A 632 -28.32 18.47 -1.28
C CYS A 632 -29.19 17.22 -1.26
N THR A 633 -30.48 17.34 -0.93
CA THR A 633 -31.44 16.23 -0.89
C THR A 633 -31.60 15.60 -2.27
N THR A 634 -31.81 16.41 -3.31
CA THR A 634 -32.00 15.93 -4.68
C THR A 634 -30.75 15.19 -5.19
N ILE A 635 -29.57 15.78 -5.02
CA ILE A 635 -28.30 15.16 -5.42
C ILE A 635 -28.06 13.84 -4.69
N TRP A 636 -28.27 13.81 -3.37
CA TRP A 636 -28.16 12.58 -2.61
C TRP A 636 -29.20 11.54 -3.02
N TYR A 637 -30.43 11.94 -3.30
CA TYR A 637 -31.46 11.03 -3.77
C TYR A 637 -31.05 10.36 -5.09
N ASP A 638 -30.64 11.14 -6.10
CA ASP A 638 -30.28 10.63 -7.41
C ASP A 638 -29.11 9.64 -7.36
N ILE A 639 -28.03 10.01 -6.63
CA ILE A 639 -26.86 9.15 -6.47
C ILE A 639 -27.25 7.85 -5.75
N LEU A 640 -27.97 7.98 -4.64
CA LEU A 640 -28.30 6.83 -3.81
C LEU A 640 -29.31 5.90 -4.48
N TYR A 641 -30.26 6.45 -5.24
CA TYR A 641 -31.25 5.70 -5.99
C TYR A 641 -30.58 4.84 -7.07
N LYS A 642 -29.72 5.45 -7.91
CA LYS A 642 -28.96 4.74 -8.95
C LYS A 642 -28.15 3.58 -8.39
N ILE A 643 -27.40 3.82 -7.31
CA ILE A 643 -26.59 2.78 -6.68
C ILE A 643 -27.47 1.73 -5.98
N GLN A 644 -28.60 2.12 -5.38
CA GLN A 644 -29.49 1.19 -4.68
C GLN A 644 -30.16 0.22 -5.65
N HIS A 645 -30.57 0.70 -6.83
CA HIS A 645 -31.17 -0.13 -7.85
C HIS A 645 -30.21 -1.27 -8.27
N VAL A 646 -28.97 -0.91 -8.59
CA VAL A 646 -27.94 -1.89 -8.98
C VAL A 646 -27.56 -2.79 -7.81
N SER A 647 -27.45 -2.23 -6.60
CA SER A 647 -27.20 -3.01 -5.39
C SER A 647 -28.27 -4.07 -5.13
N LYS A 648 -29.56 -3.76 -5.36
CA LYS A 648 -30.66 -4.74 -5.24
C LYS A 648 -30.59 -5.81 -6.32
N LEU A 649 -30.30 -5.41 -7.57
CA LEU A 649 -30.14 -6.36 -8.67
C LEU A 649 -28.99 -7.33 -8.40
N MET A 650 -27.82 -6.83 -7.99
CA MET A 650 -26.64 -7.65 -7.67
C MET A 650 -26.86 -8.63 -6.51
N GLN A 651 -27.81 -8.34 -5.62
CA GLN A 651 -28.21 -9.24 -4.54
C GLN A 651 -29.20 -10.32 -4.99
N SER A 652 -29.60 -10.36 -6.26
CA SER A 652 -30.46 -11.41 -6.79
C SER A 652 -29.74 -12.77 -6.75
N PRO A 653 -30.38 -13.83 -6.24
CA PRO A 653 -29.80 -15.18 -6.26
C PRO A 653 -29.62 -15.74 -7.67
N SER A 654 -30.27 -15.15 -8.69
CA SER A 654 -30.09 -15.48 -10.11
C SER A 654 -29.08 -14.58 -10.84
N MET A 655 -28.35 -13.71 -10.13
CA MET A 655 -27.41 -12.77 -10.74
C MET A 655 -26.25 -13.51 -11.41
N GLN A 656 -25.99 -13.19 -12.68
CA GLN A 656 -24.85 -13.71 -13.44
C GLN A 656 -23.69 -12.71 -13.38
N LEU A 657 -22.45 -13.20 -13.36
CA LEU A 657 -21.27 -12.35 -13.15
C LEU A 657 -21.04 -11.37 -14.31
N ASP A 658 -21.27 -11.80 -15.55
CA ASP A 658 -21.23 -10.97 -16.75
C ASP A 658 -22.28 -9.85 -16.71
N VAL A 659 -23.52 -10.18 -16.31
CA VAL A 659 -24.59 -9.20 -16.10
C VAL A 659 -24.23 -8.23 -14.96
N ALA A 660 -23.60 -8.70 -13.89
CA ALA A 660 -23.14 -7.85 -12.79
C ALA A 660 -22.05 -6.86 -13.24
N VAL A 661 -21.07 -7.32 -14.02
CA VAL A 661 -20.01 -6.47 -14.60
C VAL A 661 -20.60 -5.43 -15.55
N ASP A 662 -21.56 -5.82 -16.40
CA ASP A 662 -22.26 -4.89 -17.28
C ASP A 662 -23.09 -3.85 -16.49
N LEU A 663 -23.79 -4.28 -15.43
CA LEU A 663 -24.53 -3.36 -14.55
C LEU A 663 -23.62 -2.36 -13.84
N LEU A 664 -22.43 -2.78 -13.40
CA LEU A 664 -21.44 -1.90 -12.78
C LEU A 664 -20.91 -0.86 -13.77
N LYS A 665 -20.55 -1.29 -14.99
CA LYS A 665 -20.12 -0.39 -16.08
C LYS A 665 -21.22 0.65 -16.40
N LYS A 666 -22.46 0.20 -16.60
CA LYS A 666 -23.62 1.08 -16.83
C LYS A 666 -23.86 2.05 -15.68
N THR A 667 -23.57 1.64 -14.44
CA THR A 667 -23.68 2.51 -13.27
C THR A 667 -22.59 3.59 -13.29
N GLY A 668 -21.36 3.22 -13.62
CA GLY A 668 -20.24 4.16 -13.83
C GLY A 668 -20.55 5.16 -14.94
N ASP A 669 -21.05 4.69 -16.08
CA ASP A 669 -21.47 5.55 -17.20
C ASP A 669 -22.60 6.50 -16.80
N SER A 670 -23.59 6.02 -16.05
CA SER A 670 -24.72 6.82 -15.57
C SER A 670 -24.31 7.89 -14.57
N LEU A 671 -23.35 7.60 -13.68
CA LEU A 671 -22.77 8.57 -12.74
C LEU A 671 -21.84 9.56 -13.46
N THR A 672 -21.10 9.12 -14.48
CA THR A 672 -20.27 9.99 -15.33
C THR A 672 -21.12 10.95 -16.16
N CYS A 673 -22.26 10.48 -16.67
CA CYS A 673 -23.25 11.33 -17.33
C CYS A 673 -23.86 12.32 -16.33
N TYR A 674 -24.27 11.83 -15.15
CA TYR A 674 -24.80 12.68 -14.08
C TYR A 674 -23.80 13.75 -13.67
N ARG A 675 -22.50 13.43 -13.57
CA ARG A 675 -21.41 14.38 -13.28
C ARG A 675 -21.34 15.58 -14.23
N ARG A 676 -21.87 15.46 -15.45
CA ARG A 676 -21.85 16.51 -16.49
C ARG A 676 -23.08 17.41 -16.49
N THR A 677 -24.27 16.86 -16.23
CA THR A 677 -25.55 17.60 -16.37
C THR A 677 -26.39 17.64 -15.08
N GLY A 678 -26.13 16.73 -14.15
CA GLY A 678 -26.99 16.46 -13.00
C GLY A 678 -27.12 17.60 -12.00
N PHE A 679 -26.18 18.55 -11.98
CA PHE A 679 -26.30 19.72 -11.10
C PHE A 679 -27.43 20.66 -11.55
N SER A 680 -27.53 20.93 -12.85
CA SER A 680 -28.61 21.74 -13.41
C SER A 680 -29.98 21.06 -13.24
N ASP A 681 -30.02 19.74 -13.38
CA ASP A 681 -31.23 18.94 -13.16
C ASP A 681 -31.66 19.04 -11.68
N ALA A 682 -30.72 18.84 -10.75
CA ALA A 682 -30.97 18.94 -9.32
C ALA A 682 -31.43 20.34 -8.88
N GLN A 683 -30.87 21.40 -9.48
CA GLN A 683 -31.31 22.78 -9.24
C GLN A 683 -32.76 23.02 -9.64
N THR A 684 -33.17 22.45 -10.78
CA THR A 684 -34.53 22.61 -11.32
C THR A 684 -35.53 21.93 -10.39
N THR A 685 -35.29 20.66 -10.03
CA THR A 685 -36.13 19.94 -9.07
C THR A 685 -36.15 20.62 -7.70
N ALA A 686 -35.01 21.15 -7.24
CA ALA A 686 -34.96 21.85 -5.96
C ALA A 686 -35.78 23.16 -5.96
N LYS A 687 -35.88 23.85 -7.11
CA LYS A 687 -36.73 25.05 -7.24
C LYS A 687 -38.20 24.69 -7.13
N GLU A 688 -38.63 23.65 -7.83
CA GLU A 688 -40.00 23.14 -7.76
C GLU A 688 -40.38 22.76 -6.31
N MET A 689 -39.50 22.05 -5.60
CA MET A 689 -39.72 21.71 -4.19
C MET A 689 -39.79 22.94 -3.27
N CYS A 690 -38.97 23.98 -3.52
CA CYS A 690 -39.03 25.23 -2.77
C CYS A 690 -40.34 25.99 -3.03
N GLU A 691 -40.81 26.01 -4.28
CA GLU A 691 -42.09 26.61 -4.66
C GLU A 691 -43.27 25.92 -3.98
N GLU A 692 -43.29 24.58 -3.95
CA GLU A 692 -44.31 23.79 -3.24
C GLU A 692 -44.35 24.08 -1.73
N MET A 693 -43.19 24.38 -1.13
CA MET A 693 -43.09 24.75 0.30
C MET A 693 -43.26 26.24 0.56
N ASN A 694 -43.45 27.05 -0.48
CA ASN A 694 -43.48 28.52 -0.40
C ASN A 694 -42.23 29.11 0.28
N VAL A 695 -41.04 28.61 -0.08
CA VAL A 695 -39.74 29.10 0.40
C VAL A 695 -38.91 29.67 -0.74
N GLU A 696 -38.15 30.73 -0.44
CA GLU A 696 -37.28 31.38 -1.41
C GLU A 696 -36.15 30.45 -1.90
N SER A 697 -36.05 30.27 -3.22
CA SER A 697 -35.05 29.43 -3.90
C SER A 697 -33.72 30.15 -4.13
N VAL A 698 -33.18 30.78 -3.08
CA VAL A 698 -31.95 31.58 -3.13
C VAL A 698 -30.88 31.04 -2.19
N LEU A 699 -29.65 30.88 -2.70
CA LEU A 699 -28.48 30.61 -1.87
C LEU A 699 -27.98 31.91 -1.24
N LYS A 700 -27.94 31.97 0.10
CA LYS A 700 -27.37 33.13 0.81
C LYS A 700 -25.87 33.25 0.51
N GLN A 701 -25.47 34.31 -0.18
CA GLN A 701 -24.05 34.62 -0.42
C GLN A 701 -23.35 34.95 0.90
N LYS A 702 -22.21 34.28 1.16
CA LYS A 702 -21.36 34.59 2.29
C LYS A 702 -20.51 35.80 1.93
N ARG A 703 -20.56 36.89 2.73
CA ARG A 703 -19.78 38.11 2.49
C ARG A 703 -18.30 37.77 2.30
N LEU A 704 -17.76 38.06 1.12
CA LEU A 704 -16.34 37.87 0.84
C LEU A 704 -15.54 38.83 1.73
N ARG A 705 -14.61 38.27 2.49
CA ARG A 705 -13.70 39.08 3.30
C ARG A 705 -12.69 39.71 2.34
N SER A 706 -12.68 41.03 2.23
CA SER A 706 -11.60 41.74 1.53
C SER A 706 -10.27 41.36 2.19
N THR A 707 -9.41 40.69 1.43
CA THR A 707 -8.00 40.54 1.75
C THR A 707 -7.33 41.90 1.52
N LYS A 708 -6.59 42.38 2.52
CA LYS A 708 -5.76 43.58 2.38
C LYS A 708 -4.64 43.26 1.40
N ARG A 709 -4.56 44.00 0.28
CA ARG A 709 -3.42 43.98 -0.64
C ARG A 709 -2.22 44.64 0.06
N GLN A 710 -1.02 44.05 -0.04
CA GLN A 710 0.21 44.72 0.40
C GLN A 710 0.88 45.47 -0.74
N PHE A 711 0.73 45.01 -2.00
CA PHE A 711 1.33 45.64 -3.18
C PHE A 711 0.35 45.69 -4.36
N GLY A 712 0.47 46.72 -5.21
CA GLY A 712 -0.50 47.01 -6.28
C GLY A 712 -0.43 46.11 -7.52
N TYR A 713 0.55 45.21 -7.61
CA TYR A 713 0.79 44.34 -8.78
C TYR A 713 0.30 42.89 -8.58
N GLU A 714 -0.21 42.53 -7.40
CA GLU A 714 -0.77 41.20 -7.14
C GLU A 714 -2.17 41.10 -7.79
N SER A 715 -2.34 40.17 -8.72
CA SER A 715 -3.67 39.79 -9.21
C SER A 715 -4.48 39.21 -8.05
N PRO A 716 -5.74 39.63 -7.84
CA PRO A 716 -6.57 39.02 -6.82
C PRO A 716 -6.81 37.55 -7.12
N ASP A 717 -6.81 36.69 -6.08
CA ASP A 717 -7.49 35.40 -6.18
C ASP A 717 -8.95 35.70 -6.51
N GLU A 718 -9.42 35.30 -7.71
CA GLU A 718 -10.81 35.43 -8.10
C GLU A 718 -11.64 34.45 -7.26
N PRO A 719 -12.37 34.93 -6.24
CA PRO A 719 -13.23 34.06 -5.47
C PRO A 719 -14.35 33.61 -6.41
N ILE A 720 -14.80 32.36 -6.28
CA ILE A 720 -16.06 31.96 -6.92
C ILE A 720 -17.18 32.75 -6.23
N ASP A 721 -17.59 33.86 -6.84
CA ASP A 721 -18.60 34.79 -6.34
C ASP A 721 -20.01 34.18 -6.40
N ASP A 722 -20.23 33.28 -7.35
CA ASP A 722 -21.50 32.58 -7.53
C ASP A 722 -21.64 31.39 -6.57
N ALA A 723 -22.65 31.47 -5.69
CA ALA A 723 -22.89 30.47 -4.67
C ALA A 723 -23.29 29.11 -5.27
N LEU A 724 -23.94 29.10 -6.45
CA LEU A 724 -24.33 27.87 -7.15
C LEU A 724 -23.10 27.18 -7.74
N THR A 725 -22.26 27.90 -8.47
CA THR A 725 -20.99 27.41 -9.02
C THR A 725 -20.08 26.87 -7.91
N LYS A 726 -20.04 27.56 -6.77
CA LYS A 726 -19.30 27.09 -5.60
C LYS A 726 -19.85 25.76 -5.06
N MET A 727 -21.18 25.62 -4.97
CA MET A 727 -21.82 24.39 -4.52
C MET A 727 -21.64 23.25 -5.54
N GLU A 728 -21.63 23.55 -6.84
CA GLU A 728 -21.31 22.59 -7.89
C GLU A 728 -19.91 22.00 -7.71
N ILE A 729 -18.91 22.87 -7.56
CA ILE A 729 -17.51 22.47 -7.49
C ILE A 729 -17.17 21.80 -6.16
N THR A 730 -17.66 22.34 -5.03
CA THR A 730 -17.22 21.91 -3.69
C THR A 730 -18.09 20.83 -3.06
N PHE A 731 -19.27 20.57 -3.62
CA PHE A 731 -20.18 19.52 -3.14
C PHE A 731 -20.56 18.54 -4.25
N PHE A 732 -21.23 18.99 -5.31
CA PHE A 732 -21.75 18.09 -6.34
C PHE A 732 -20.65 17.26 -7.01
N ASN A 733 -19.64 17.95 -7.56
CA ASN A 733 -18.50 17.34 -8.24
C ASN A 733 -17.76 16.37 -7.31
N VAL A 734 -17.40 16.83 -6.11
CA VAL A 734 -16.66 16.05 -5.12
C VAL A 734 -17.42 14.79 -4.71
N VAL A 735 -18.73 14.87 -4.48
CA VAL A 735 -19.54 13.72 -4.05
C VAL A 735 -19.71 12.70 -5.17
N VAL A 736 -19.95 13.16 -6.40
CA VAL A 736 -20.09 12.27 -7.56
C VAL A 736 -18.75 11.65 -7.94
N ASP A 737 -17.65 12.41 -7.93
CA ASP A 737 -16.30 11.92 -8.21
C ASP A 737 -15.84 10.91 -7.16
N THR A 738 -16.16 11.13 -5.88
CA THR A 738 -15.88 10.15 -4.81
C THR A 738 -16.71 8.87 -5.00
N ALA A 739 -17.96 8.99 -5.45
CA ALA A 739 -18.80 7.83 -5.75
C ALA A 739 -18.25 7.03 -6.96
N LEU A 740 -17.76 7.71 -8.00
CA LEU A 740 -17.12 7.10 -9.17
C LEU A 740 -15.81 6.39 -8.79
N SER A 741 -14.87 7.09 -8.15
CA SER A 741 -13.59 6.51 -7.72
C SER A 741 -13.79 5.32 -6.77
N SER A 742 -14.77 5.40 -5.88
CA SER A 742 -15.11 4.27 -5.02
C SER A 742 -15.77 3.10 -5.77
N LEU A 743 -16.47 3.35 -6.88
CA LEU A 743 -17.00 2.27 -7.71
C LEU A 743 -15.85 1.55 -8.42
N ASP A 744 -14.89 2.30 -8.97
CA ASP A 744 -13.74 1.79 -9.72
C ASP A 744 -12.69 1.08 -8.85
N GLU A 745 -12.43 1.55 -7.63
CA GLU A 745 -11.43 0.92 -6.75
C GLU A 745 -11.92 -0.38 -6.10
N ARG A 746 -13.24 -0.54 -5.93
CA ARG A 746 -13.84 -1.55 -5.04
C ARG A 746 -14.52 -2.70 -5.78
N PHE A 747 -14.83 -2.52 -7.06
CA PHE A 747 -15.46 -3.50 -7.94
C PHE A 747 -14.63 -3.64 -9.21
#